data_AF-A0A953X4A1-F1
#
_entry.id   AF-A0A953X4A1-F1
#
_cell.length_a   1.000
_cell.length_b   1.000
_cell.length_c   1.000
_cell.angle_alpha   90.00
_cell.angle_beta   90.00
_cell.angle_gamma   90.00
#
_symmetry.space_group_name_H-M   'P 1'
#
loop_
_entity.id
_entity.type
_entity.pdbx_description
1 polymer ?
#
loop_
_entity_poly.entity_id
_entity_poly.type
_entity_poly.pdbx_seq_one_letter_code
_entity_poly.pdbx_strand_id
1 'polypeptide(L)'
;MRTAFLTDISDFALASGAAGGLGYAGGAFEGPVSISAASFPAEGIGARAALFSSGIVTPWTDYEDAAWMNYKLATARAESPAGSGGSGTVQAGEDIPGDTSTTATIAIGGTVVDTIEVSGDQDWFRVNLVAGQRYVFTLSGSGDTPLGDPYLEIMDSSGSQVRFNDDSGGTLNSTLYFTPDTSGVYYVNAHGWEDTDGTTSTGQYTLTANTAPPLESRTFDGIAHYLTDEYWTHRAWTDTSLTFDVQALSAEQAALARTALEIWASVTSLTFTEVTSDAQIVFASDNPNPDDDTEADAHASNTVLAGVITHSDINISDNWFGGNTDLNSYTFQTYLHEIGHALGLGHAGPYNSSATYGQDNIYTNDNWSYTVMSYFDQLEAGFGNYRFVLAPQIADILAVQSLYGANPDGTRAGNTTYGFNSTESDYNDWSQFVTVDNGLTFTGPYSYAIYDTGGIDTIDLSGYYRDQVLSLVPETFSSVGDRGVDSDPTYTNIISIMRGTIIENAIGGTGNDTLTGNDSNNILRGGEGADTLIGGNGTDTADYSDATGSVVIRLWNGTGQGNIAQGDTLVSIEAVNGSNFDDTLIGSSNSDTLRGSAGNDILLGLTGNDVLSGGSGADLFRYDAGHDRILDFESDSGDEIDLRAIGSVSSMDELQTHYHQDGQNSVFDFGNGNALSIDNMVWADFSEDDFVFSAAQNSTHLEKPIATMTESMHANVVSNESSISYSILIDIIHSTDTQWDQVGSLENLPECCFPNPFTNSDSSVDQFADFMDYLCDSNSLHGLFTQ
;
A
#
# COMPACT_ATOMS: atom_id res chain seq x y z
N MET A 1 -8.61 15.09 10.93
CA MET A 1 -8.84 16.29 10.06
C MET A 1 -8.66 17.53 10.91
N ARG A 2 -7.83 18.48 10.45
CA ARG A 2 -6.71 19.04 11.27
C ARG A 2 -5.67 17.93 11.56
N THR A 3 -4.36 18.13 11.42
CA THR A 3 -3.60 19.31 10.93
C THR A 3 -2.46 18.83 10.03
N ALA A 4 -2.19 19.51 8.91
CA ALA A 4 -1.04 19.25 8.03
C ALA A 4 -0.63 20.50 7.25
N PHE A 5 0.59 20.49 6.69
CA PHE A 5 1.24 21.49 5.83
C PHE A 5 1.53 22.88 6.43
N LEU A 6 2.81 23.11 6.78
CA LEU A 6 3.43 24.45 6.71
C LEU A 6 4.97 24.40 6.56
N THR A 7 5.44 23.98 5.39
CA THR A 7 6.82 24.10 4.85
C THR A 7 6.72 23.93 3.33
N ASP A 8 7.51 24.58 2.47
CA ASP A 8 8.44 25.71 2.64
C ASP A 8 8.47 26.51 1.32
N ILE A 9 8.46 27.85 1.37
CA ILE A 9 8.91 28.72 0.27
C ILE A 9 9.65 29.91 0.88
N SER A 10 10.97 29.82 0.89
CA SER A 10 11.88 30.83 1.41
C SER A 10 12.65 31.55 0.29
N ASP A 11 11.97 32.26 -0.61
CA ASP A 11 12.61 33.37 -1.35
C ASP A 11 11.64 34.35 -2.05
N PHE A 12 11.57 35.61 -1.57
CA PHE A 12 11.46 36.81 -2.43
C PHE A 12 11.68 38.12 -1.64
N ALA A 13 12.93 38.47 -1.38
CA ALA A 13 13.26 39.77 -0.78
C ALA A 13 13.42 40.86 -1.87
N LEU A 14 12.45 41.79 -2.00
CA LEU A 14 12.66 43.21 -2.42
C LEU A 14 11.35 44.02 -2.59
N ALA A 15 11.03 44.91 -1.65
CA ALA A 15 10.52 46.29 -1.90
C ALA A 15 10.13 47.01 -0.59
N SER A 16 10.91 48.02 -0.17
CA SER A 16 10.56 48.91 0.94
C SER A 16 9.51 49.97 0.55
N GLY A 17 8.42 50.14 1.31
CA GLY A 17 7.25 50.91 0.82
C GLY A 17 6.40 51.70 1.83
N ALA A 18 7.03 52.48 2.72
CA ALA A 18 6.40 53.51 3.59
C ALA A 18 5.40 53.06 4.68
N ALA A 19 5.34 53.83 5.77
CA ALA A 19 4.44 53.61 6.90
C ALA A 19 3.43 54.76 7.05
N GLY A 20 2.20 54.42 7.48
CA GLY A 20 1.16 55.36 7.89
C GLY A 20 -0.25 54.80 7.64
N GLY A 21 -1.24 54.99 8.52
CA GLY A 21 -1.18 55.60 9.86
C GLY A 21 -2.45 56.36 10.23
N LEU A 22 -3.37 55.67 10.92
CA LEU A 22 -4.58 56.20 11.60
C LEU A 22 -5.69 56.79 10.70
N GLY A 23 -6.96 56.44 10.99
CA GLY A 23 -8.13 57.02 10.32
C GLY A 23 -9.45 56.34 10.69
N TYR A 24 -10.03 56.69 11.85
CA TYR A 24 -11.35 56.19 12.29
C TYR A 24 -12.48 57.18 11.93
N ALA A 25 -13.72 56.67 11.92
CA ALA A 25 -15.00 57.36 11.70
C ALA A 25 -15.34 57.81 10.26
N GLY A 26 -16.62 57.85 9.85
CA GLY A 26 -17.80 57.29 10.52
C GLY A 26 -19.15 57.89 10.10
N GLY A 27 -20.05 57.04 9.58
CA GLY A 27 -21.48 57.33 9.38
C GLY A 27 -21.88 57.99 8.03
N ALA A 28 -23.17 58.04 7.66
CA ALA A 28 -24.33 57.27 8.14
C ALA A 28 -25.57 57.45 7.20
N PHE A 29 -26.39 56.40 7.01
CA PHE A 29 -27.70 56.38 6.32
C PHE A 29 -27.69 56.74 4.81
N GLU A 30 -28.66 56.35 3.97
CA GLU A 30 -30.02 55.79 4.18
C GLU A 30 -30.21 54.37 3.56
N GLY A 31 -31.32 53.70 3.90
CA GLY A 31 -31.80 52.46 3.26
C GLY A 31 -33.16 52.67 2.57
N PRO A 32 -33.79 51.61 2.00
CA PRO A 32 -34.70 50.83 2.87
C PRO A 32 -34.86 49.31 2.54
N VAL A 33 -35.17 48.54 3.61
CA VAL A 33 -36.15 47.42 3.72
C VAL A 33 -36.19 46.36 2.59
N SER A 34 -35.79 45.07 2.71
CA SER A 34 -35.82 44.01 3.77
C SER A 34 -37.09 43.12 3.81
N ILE A 35 -37.01 41.93 4.46
CA ILE A 35 -38.01 40.80 4.63
C ILE A 35 -37.72 39.64 3.64
N SER A 36 -37.62 38.35 3.99
CA SER A 36 -37.58 37.58 5.27
C SER A 36 -36.83 36.24 5.01
N ALA A 37 -36.03 35.62 5.88
CA ALA A 37 -36.12 35.35 7.32
C ALA A 37 -37.00 34.13 7.70
N ALA A 38 -36.35 32.99 7.99
CA ALA A 38 -36.83 31.77 8.66
C ALA A 38 -35.61 30.99 9.21
N SER A 39 -35.74 30.20 10.29
CA SER A 39 -34.56 29.65 11.01
C SER A 39 -34.87 28.62 12.12
N PHE A 40 -33.90 27.75 12.43
CA PHE A 40 -33.72 26.96 13.70
C PHE A 40 -34.72 25.80 13.97
N PRO A 41 -34.52 24.94 15.01
CA PRO A 41 -33.31 24.10 15.26
C PRO A 41 -33.62 22.66 15.79
N ALA A 42 -32.57 21.82 15.96
CA ALA A 42 -32.50 20.59 16.80
C ALA A 42 -31.00 20.19 16.96
N GLU A 43 -30.42 19.50 17.96
CA GLU A 43 -30.83 18.80 19.22
C GLU A 43 -31.59 17.46 19.07
N GLY A 44 -31.21 16.32 19.69
CA GLY A 44 -30.02 15.93 20.48
C GLY A 44 -30.29 14.67 21.35
N ILE A 45 -29.26 13.86 21.66
CA ILE A 45 -29.22 12.74 22.65
C ILE A 45 -30.02 11.44 22.30
N GLY A 46 -29.39 10.26 22.52
CA GLY A 46 -30.13 9.04 22.94
C GLY A 46 -29.65 7.68 22.40
N ALA A 47 -29.04 6.84 23.24
CA ALA A 47 -28.68 5.45 22.93
C ALA A 47 -29.57 4.43 23.69
N ARG A 48 -29.87 3.25 23.09
CA ARG A 48 -30.27 2.01 23.81
C ARG A 48 -30.37 0.73 22.95
N ALA A 49 -29.41 -0.17 23.15
CA ALA A 49 -29.47 -1.65 23.22
C ALA A 49 -30.58 -2.48 22.51
N ALA A 50 -30.12 -3.29 21.55
CA ALA A 50 -30.13 -4.77 21.54
C ALA A 50 -31.41 -5.62 21.26
N LEU A 51 -31.11 -6.78 20.64
CA LEU A 51 -31.90 -8.03 20.51
C LEU A 51 -33.18 -8.06 19.66
N PHE A 52 -33.06 -8.64 18.46
CA PHE A 52 -33.89 -9.76 17.99
C PHE A 52 -33.10 -10.64 17.01
N SER A 53 -33.49 -11.91 16.84
CA SER A 53 -32.75 -12.91 16.07
C SER A 53 -33.61 -13.67 15.06
N SER A 54 -32.96 -14.28 14.06
CA SER A 54 -33.47 -15.23 13.04
C SER A 54 -34.41 -14.67 11.96
N GLY A 55 -34.25 -15.16 10.72
CA GLY A 55 -35.27 -15.02 9.66
C GLY A 55 -34.74 -14.56 8.29
N ILE A 56 -34.20 -15.50 7.51
CA ILE A 56 -33.78 -15.37 6.09
C ILE A 56 -34.74 -14.50 5.25
N VAL A 57 -34.19 -13.45 4.61
CA VAL A 57 -34.75 -12.80 3.41
C VAL A 57 -33.58 -12.47 2.46
N THR A 58 -33.84 -12.52 1.14
CA THR A 58 -32.87 -12.28 0.05
C THR A 58 -32.34 -10.84 0.00
N PRO A 59 -31.15 -10.61 -0.60
CA PRO A 59 -30.52 -9.29 -0.64
C PRO A 59 -31.36 -8.25 -1.39
N TRP A 60 -31.20 -7.00 -0.97
CA TRP A 60 -31.60 -5.81 -1.72
C TRP A 60 -30.37 -5.13 -2.31
N THR A 61 -30.51 -4.64 -3.53
CA THR A 61 -29.60 -3.73 -4.22
C THR A 61 -29.76 -2.30 -3.69
N ASP A 62 -29.19 -1.33 -4.42
CA ASP A 62 -29.44 0.12 -4.29
C ASP A 62 -28.57 0.84 -3.24
N TYR A 63 -27.29 1.02 -3.55
CA TYR A 63 -26.49 2.13 -3.01
C TYR A 63 -25.55 2.80 -4.04
N GLU A 64 -26.02 2.91 -5.28
CA GLU A 64 -25.43 3.79 -6.29
C GLU A 64 -25.97 5.24 -6.16
N ASP A 65 -25.45 6.16 -6.98
CA ASP A 65 -25.98 7.53 -7.17
C ASP A 65 -25.97 8.48 -5.96
N ALA A 66 -24.86 8.51 -5.21
CA ALA A 66 -24.53 9.64 -4.31
C ALA A 66 -23.30 10.48 -4.77
N ALA A 67 -22.29 9.86 -5.37
CA ALA A 67 -21.07 10.56 -5.82
C ALA A 67 -21.25 11.28 -7.17
N TRP A 68 -21.83 10.59 -8.15
CA TRP A 68 -21.93 11.03 -9.56
C TRP A 68 -22.78 12.31 -9.76
N MET A 69 -23.67 12.63 -8.83
CA MET A 69 -24.55 13.80 -8.89
C MET A 69 -23.80 15.14 -8.74
N ASN A 70 -22.63 15.16 -8.07
CA ASN A 70 -21.88 16.39 -7.81
C ASN A 70 -21.15 16.94 -9.05
N TYR A 71 -20.77 16.08 -10.00
CA TYR A 71 -20.09 16.50 -11.24
C TYR A 71 -20.95 17.46 -12.09
N LYS A 72 -22.28 17.34 -12.03
CA LYS A 72 -23.23 18.18 -12.79
C LYS A 72 -23.64 19.50 -12.12
N LEU A 73 -22.98 19.91 -11.02
CA LEU A 73 -23.25 21.18 -10.33
C LEU A 73 -22.04 22.12 -10.17
N ALA A 74 -20.84 21.73 -10.64
CA ALA A 74 -19.65 22.58 -10.61
C ALA A 74 -19.62 23.69 -11.68
N THR A 75 -20.35 23.54 -12.78
CA THR A 75 -20.34 24.44 -13.95
C THR A 75 -21.16 25.73 -13.79
N ALA A 76 -21.53 26.12 -12.56
CA ALA A 76 -22.49 27.19 -12.29
C ALA A 76 -22.01 28.30 -11.33
N ARG A 77 -20.69 28.58 -11.23
CA ARG A 77 -20.14 29.87 -10.70
C ARG A 77 -18.63 30.06 -10.94
N ALA A 78 -18.25 30.39 -12.16
CA ALA A 78 -16.95 31.00 -12.46
C ALA A 78 -17.15 32.50 -12.79
N GLU A 79 -17.11 33.37 -11.78
CA GLU A 79 -17.11 34.83 -12.01
C GLU A 79 -15.70 35.28 -12.38
N SER A 80 -15.43 35.39 -13.69
CA SER A 80 -14.11 35.72 -14.24
C SER A 80 -13.61 37.11 -13.80
N PRO A 81 -12.31 37.26 -13.46
CA PRO A 81 -11.68 38.58 -13.42
C PRO A 81 -11.74 39.20 -14.82
N ALA A 82 -12.27 40.41 -14.94
CA ALA A 82 -12.57 41.04 -16.23
C ALA A 82 -11.30 41.55 -16.96
N GLY A 83 -10.53 40.63 -17.55
CA GLY A 83 -9.53 40.92 -18.58
C GLY A 83 -10.18 40.98 -19.97
N SER A 84 -9.87 42.01 -20.75
CA SER A 84 -10.50 42.24 -22.07
C SER A 84 -9.90 41.38 -23.18
N GLY A 85 -10.18 40.08 -23.15
CA GLY A 85 -10.00 39.18 -24.30
C GLY A 85 -11.13 39.39 -25.32
N GLY A 86 -10.79 39.54 -26.59
CA GLY A 86 -11.79 39.68 -27.65
C GLY A 86 -12.35 38.30 -28.03
N SER A 87 -13.66 38.11 -27.90
CA SER A 87 -14.36 36.99 -28.57
C SER A 87 -14.37 37.31 -30.07
N GLY A 88 -13.41 36.74 -30.79
CA GLY A 88 -13.29 36.85 -32.23
C GLY A 88 -13.79 35.58 -32.90
N THR A 89 -15.06 35.54 -33.28
CA THR A 89 -15.51 34.62 -34.32
C THR A 89 -14.83 35.02 -35.62
N VAL A 90 -13.83 34.23 -36.02
CA VAL A 90 -13.35 34.21 -37.41
C VAL A 90 -14.51 33.73 -38.28
N GLN A 91 -14.61 34.26 -39.49
CA GLN A 91 -15.60 33.87 -40.50
C GLN A 91 -14.86 33.80 -41.83
N ALA A 92 -15.00 32.66 -42.52
CA ALA A 92 -14.43 32.35 -43.83
C ALA A 92 -14.27 33.57 -44.77
N GLY A 93 -13.09 33.72 -45.36
CA GLY A 93 -12.78 34.82 -46.28
C GLY A 93 -11.41 34.75 -46.97
N GLU A 94 -10.40 34.14 -46.35
CA GLU A 94 -9.10 33.78 -46.93
C GLU A 94 -8.69 32.41 -46.36
N ASP A 95 -8.11 31.51 -47.17
CA ASP A 95 -7.67 30.18 -46.72
C ASP A 95 -6.54 30.28 -45.69
N ILE A 96 -6.49 29.33 -44.75
CA ILE A 96 -5.55 29.39 -43.61
C ILE A 96 -4.35 28.49 -43.94
N PRO A 97 -3.13 29.04 -44.06
CA PRO A 97 -1.97 28.25 -44.48
C PRO A 97 -1.71 27.03 -43.59
N GLY A 98 -1.68 25.84 -44.20
CA GLY A 98 -1.28 24.57 -43.59
C GLY A 98 0.22 24.45 -43.26
N ASP A 99 0.85 25.54 -42.80
CA ASP A 99 2.25 25.55 -42.40
C ASP A 99 2.57 26.63 -41.34
N THR A 100 3.83 26.65 -40.88
CA THR A 100 4.35 27.60 -39.87
C THR A 100 4.30 29.09 -40.27
N SER A 101 3.89 29.44 -41.49
CA SER A 101 3.65 30.83 -41.92
C SER A 101 2.25 31.33 -41.55
N THR A 102 1.36 30.46 -41.06
CA THR A 102 0.01 30.82 -40.60
C THR A 102 0.02 32.00 -39.62
N THR A 103 -0.97 32.88 -39.77
CA THR A 103 -1.27 33.96 -38.83
C THR A 103 -2.58 33.76 -38.09
N ALA A 104 -3.32 32.68 -38.39
CA ALA A 104 -4.49 32.28 -37.63
C ALA A 104 -4.07 31.81 -36.22
N THR A 105 -4.93 32.06 -35.24
CA THR A 105 -4.66 31.71 -33.84
C THR A 105 -5.91 31.18 -33.17
N ILE A 106 -5.78 30.09 -32.41
CA ILE A 106 -6.81 29.67 -31.46
C ILE A 106 -6.35 29.99 -30.03
N ALA A 107 -7.26 30.53 -29.23
CA ALA A 107 -7.04 30.81 -27.82
C ALA A 107 -7.58 29.64 -26.97
N ILE A 108 -7.00 29.43 -25.78
CA ILE A 108 -7.54 28.47 -24.81
C ILE A 108 -8.84 29.01 -24.22
N GLY A 109 -9.88 28.16 -24.17
CA GLY A 109 -11.27 28.57 -23.98
C GLY A 109 -11.92 29.08 -25.27
N GLY A 110 -11.31 28.83 -26.43
CA GLY A 110 -11.71 29.35 -27.73
C GLY A 110 -12.44 28.33 -28.62
N THR A 111 -13.06 28.85 -29.68
CA THR A 111 -13.74 28.07 -30.72
C THR A 111 -13.58 28.77 -32.06
N VAL A 112 -13.23 27.99 -33.09
CA VAL A 112 -13.21 28.39 -34.50
C VAL A 112 -14.26 27.55 -35.25
N VAL A 113 -14.86 28.13 -36.28
CA VAL A 113 -15.74 27.43 -37.23
C VAL A 113 -15.32 27.86 -38.62
N ASP A 114 -14.72 26.94 -39.39
CA ASP A 114 -14.29 27.21 -40.76
C ASP A 114 -14.53 25.99 -41.67
N THR A 115 -13.93 25.94 -42.86
CA THR A 115 -14.24 24.97 -43.92
C THR A 115 -12.96 24.45 -44.55
N ILE A 116 -12.80 23.13 -44.65
CA ILE A 116 -11.81 22.50 -45.53
C ILE A 116 -12.38 22.53 -46.95
N GLU A 117 -11.78 23.30 -47.84
CA GLU A 117 -12.41 23.74 -49.10
C GLU A 117 -12.05 22.86 -50.31
N VAL A 118 -10.89 22.21 -50.28
CA VAL A 118 -10.42 21.29 -51.33
C VAL A 118 -9.76 20.04 -50.74
N SER A 119 -9.60 18.98 -51.55
CA SER A 119 -8.86 17.78 -51.15
C SER A 119 -7.37 18.11 -50.98
N GLY A 120 -6.77 17.68 -49.88
CA GLY A 120 -5.38 17.98 -49.49
C GLY A 120 -5.17 19.35 -48.81
N ASP A 121 -6.24 19.98 -48.37
CA ASP A 121 -6.28 21.26 -47.66
C ASP A 121 -6.10 21.09 -46.13
N GLN A 122 -5.51 22.08 -45.45
CA GLN A 122 -5.11 21.99 -44.03
C GLN A 122 -5.08 23.37 -43.35
N ASP A 123 -5.90 23.58 -42.31
CA ASP A 123 -5.96 24.84 -41.57
C ASP A 123 -5.09 24.78 -40.28
N TRP A 124 -3.94 25.48 -40.25
CA TRP A 124 -3.11 25.54 -39.03
C TRP A 124 -3.43 26.77 -38.15
N PHE A 125 -3.77 26.51 -36.88
CA PHE A 125 -4.05 27.52 -35.86
C PHE A 125 -2.93 27.61 -34.82
N ARG A 126 -2.21 28.74 -34.79
CA ARG A 126 -1.15 28.97 -33.81
C ARG A 126 -1.72 29.15 -32.39
N VAL A 127 -1.29 28.32 -31.46
CA VAL A 127 -1.65 28.35 -30.03
C VAL A 127 -0.39 28.53 -29.16
N ASN A 128 -0.54 29.07 -27.95
CA ASN A 128 0.56 29.15 -26.97
C ASN A 128 0.19 28.28 -25.77
N LEU A 129 1.04 27.30 -25.45
CA LEU A 129 0.79 26.29 -24.43
C LEU A 129 1.84 26.37 -23.31
N VAL A 130 1.48 25.87 -22.13
CA VAL A 130 2.32 25.86 -20.92
C VAL A 130 2.74 24.42 -20.62
N ALA A 131 4.01 24.22 -20.28
CA ALA A 131 4.54 22.91 -19.93
C ALA A 131 3.79 22.28 -18.74
N GLY A 132 3.46 20.99 -18.84
CA GLY A 132 2.74 20.26 -17.79
C GLY A 132 1.26 20.62 -17.62
N GLN A 133 0.73 21.63 -18.33
CA GLN A 133 -0.71 21.86 -18.38
C GLN A 133 -1.35 20.93 -19.41
N ARG A 134 -2.30 20.10 -18.98
CA ARG A 134 -3.09 19.26 -19.89
C ARG A 134 -4.13 20.11 -20.62
N TYR A 135 -4.25 19.93 -21.92
CA TYR A 135 -5.23 20.56 -22.81
C TYR A 135 -6.09 19.50 -23.48
N VAL A 136 -7.25 19.92 -23.98
CA VAL A 136 -8.09 19.13 -24.89
C VAL A 136 -8.46 19.98 -26.10
N PHE A 137 -8.27 19.41 -27.27
CA PHE A 137 -8.67 19.95 -28.56
C PHE A 137 -9.76 19.05 -29.15
N THR A 138 -10.76 19.63 -29.81
CA THR A 138 -11.85 18.86 -30.43
C THR A 138 -12.11 19.39 -31.83
N LEU A 139 -12.06 18.53 -32.83
CA LEU A 139 -12.44 18.82 -34.21
C LEU A 139 -13.71 18.03 -34.54
N SER A 140 -14.72 18.68 -35.10
CA SER A 140 -15.99 18.00 -35.40
C SER A 140 -16.66 18.56 -36.64
N GLY A 141 -17.23 17.67 -37.45
CA GLY A 141 -18.05 18.06 -38.60
C GLY A 141 -19.26 18.89 -38.15
N SER A 142 -19.52 20.03 -38.80
CA SER A 142 -20.52 20.99 -38.36
C SER A 142 -21.20 21.74 -39.52
N GLY A 143 -22.20 22.58 -39.24
CA GLY A 143 -22.84 23.42 -40.27
C GLY A 143 -23.75 22.67 -41.25
N ASP A 144 -23.96 23.26 -42.44
CA ASP A 144 -24.87 22.73 -43.47
C ASP A 144 -24.18 21.70 -44.40
N THR A 145 -22.85 21.72 -44.46
CA THR A 145 -22.03 20.74 -45.19
C THR A 145 -20.87 20.27 -44.31
N PRO A 146 -21.10 19.40 -43.32
CA PRO A 146 -20.08 18.93 -42.39
C PRO A 146 -18.85 18.32 -43.06
N LEU A 147 -17.68 18.59 -42.51
CA LEU A 147 -16.47 17.79 -42.73
C LEU A 147 -16.81 16.34 -42.36
N GLY A 148 -16.67 15.42 -43.32
CA GLY A 148 -17.17 14.05 -43.18
C GLY A 148 -16.35 13.19 -42.22
N ASP A 149 -15.04 13.37 -42.24
CA ASP A 149 -14.05 12.59 -41.49
C ASP A 149 -12.91 13.52 -41.00
N PRO A 150 -13.15 14.33 -39.95
CA PRO A 150 -12.14 15.12 -39.23
C PRO A 150 -10.81 14.43 -38.93
N TYR A 151 -9.70 15.16 -39.12
CA TYR A 151 -8.36 14.80 -38.66
C TYR A 151 -7.71 15.99 -37.95
N LEU A 152 -7.17 15.76 -36.76
CA LEU A 152 -6.71 16.80 -35.83
C LEU A 152 -5.27 16.53 -35.37
N GLU A 153 -4.37 17.48 -35.60
CA GLU A 153 -2.97 17.36 -35.17
C GLU A 153 -2.53 18.47 -34.22
N ILE A 154 -1.48 18.19 -33.45
CA ILE A 154 -0.64 19.21 -32.82
C ILE A 154 0.76 19.14 -33.43
N MET A 155 1.22 20.29 -33.92
CA MET A 155 2.55 20.50 -34.46
C MET A 155 3.39 21.33 -33.49
N ASP A 156 4.68 21.02 -33.39
CA ASP A 156 5.62 21.79 -32.58
C ASP A 156 5.97 23.16 -33.20
N SER A 157 6.81 23.93 -32.51
CA SER A 157 7.24 25.25 -32.98
C SER A 157 8.02 25.25 -34.31
N SER A 158 8.50 24.09 -34.78
CA SER A 158 9.20 23.92 -36.05
C SER A 158 8.30 23.42 -37.20
N GLY A 159 7.07 22.98 -36.88
CA GLY A 159 6.14 22.37 -37.84
C GLY A 159 6.27 20.85 -37.96
N SER A 160 6.92 20.18 -36.99
CA SER A 160 6.87 18.72 -36.87
C SER A 160 5.64 18.29 -36.10
N GLN A 161 4.93 17.29 -36.62
CA GLN A 161 3.85 16.57 -35.94
C GLN A 161 4.37 16.00 -34.61
N VAL A 162 3.66 16.28 -33.51
CA VAL A 162 3.95 15.69 -32.18
C VAL A 162 2.77 14.90 -31.60
N ARG A 163 1.56 15.13 -32.11
CA ARG A 163 0.34 14.40 -31.77
C ARG A 163 -0.65 14.47 -32.93
N PHE A 164 -1.45 13.44 -33.10
CA PHE A 164 -2.64 13.46 -33.95
C PHE A 164 -3.75 12.62 -33.32
N ASN A 165 -4.98 12.79 -33.82
CA ASN A 165 -6.07 11.84 -33.70
C ASN A 165 -7.05 12.03 -34.88
N ASP A 166 -7.63 10.93 -35.37
CA ASP A 166 -8.71 10.89 -36.37
C ASP A 166 -10.07 10.75 -35.67
N ASP A 167 -10.32 9.62 -35.01
CA ASP A 167 -11.63 9.28 -34.43
C ASP A 167 -11.73 9.54 -32.92
N SER A 168 -12.95 9.61 -32.37
CA SER A 168 -13.16 9.54 -30.92
C SER A 168 -14.57 9.07 -30.55
N GLY A 169 -14.64 8.24 -29.50
CA GLY A 169 -15.89 7.85 -28.85
C GLY A 169 -16.84 7.09 -29.77
N GLY A 170 -16.32 6.35 -30.75
CA GLY A 170 -17.12 5.67 -31.77
C GLY A 170 -17.71 6.62 -32.82
N THR A 171 -17.10 7.79 -33.03
CA THR A 171 -17.49 8.76 -34.07
C THR A 171 -16.26 9.27 -34.82
N LEU A 172 -16.44 9.64 -36.09
CA LEU A 172 -15.42 10.27 -36.94
C LEU A 172 -15.06 11.71 -36.52
N ASN A 173 -15.19 12.08 -35.24
CA ASN A 173 -14.86 13.43 -34.75
C ASN A 173 -13.68 13.33 -33.80
N SER A 174 -12.56 13.96 -34.15
CA SER A 174 -11.31 13.87 -33.40
C SER A 174 -11.37 14.62 -32.07
N THR A 175 -10.99 13.97 -30.97
CA THR A 175 -10.73 14.59 -29.66
C THR A 175 -9.32 14.24 -29.21
N LEU A 176 -8.52 15.26 -28.93
CA LEU A 176 -7.08 15.14 -28.73
C LEU A 176 -6.65 15.77 -27.40
N TYR A 177 -6.20 14.93 -26.47
CA TYR A 177 -5.55 15.39 -25.24
C TYR A 177 -4.06 15.60 -25.49
N PHE A 178 -3.51 16.69 -24.94
CA PHE A 178 -2.09 17.01 -25.06
C PHE A 178 -1.55 17.72 -23.81
N THR A 179 -0.41 17.26 -23.32
CA THR A 179 0.36 17.87 -22.22
C THR A 179 1.74 18.23 -22.79
N PRO A 180 2.11 19.51 -22.94
CA PRO A 180 3.40 19.86 -23.55
C PRO A 180 4.55 19.66 -22.56
N ASP A 181 5.70 19.19 -23.04
CA ASP A 181 6.96 19.20 -22.27
C ASP A 181 7.56 20.61 -22.13
N THR A 182 7.27 21.50 -23.09
CA THR A 182 7.86 22.83 -23.15
C THR A 182 6.80 23.93 -23.26
N SER A 183 7.01 25.04 -22.55
CA SER A 183 6.14 26.21 -22.65
C SER A 183 6.50 26.99 -23.91
N GLY A 184 5.58 27.14 -24.85
CA GLY A 184 5.94 27.65 -26.17
C GLY A 184 4.78 27.77 -27.16
N VAL A 185 5.18 27.84 -28.44
CA VAL A 185 4.28 27.92 -29.59
C VAL A 185 4.07 26.53 -30.14
N TYR A 186 2.80 26.17 -30.32
CA TYR A 186 2.38 24.97 -31.05
C TYR A 186 1.37 25.41 -32.12
N TYR A 187 1.08 24.53 -33.08
CA TYR A 187 0.00 24.72 -34.05
C TYR A 187 -1.00 23.59 -33.90
N VAL A 188 -2.29 23.91 -34.02
CA VAL A 188 -3.37 22.92 -34.11
C VAL A 188 -3.73 22.81 -35.59
N ASN A 189 -3.53 21.64 -36.20
CA ASN A 189 -3.91 21.39 -37.59
C ASN A 189 -5.33 20.83 -37.63
N ALA A 190 -6.15 21.33 -38.55
CA ALA A 190 -7.46 20.76 -38.87
C ALA A 190 -7.52 20.42 -40.36
N HIS A 191 -7.81 19.15 -40.69
CA HIS A 191 -8.12 18.72 -42.06
C HIS A 191 -9.08 17.54 -42.07
N GLY A 192 -9.33 16.95 -43.24
CA GLY A 192 -9.98 15.66 -43.36
C GLY A 192 -8.99 14.51 -43.48
N TRP A 193 -9.37 13.32 -43.01
CA TRP A 193 -8.66 12.06 -43.26
C TRP A 193 -8.50 11.77 -44.76
N GLU A 194 -7.43 11.07 -45.14
CA GLU A 194 -7.10 10.67 -46.53
C GLU A 194 -7.56 9.23 -46.82
N ASP A 195 -8.53 9.07 -47.73
CA ASP A 195 -8.95 7.74 -48.20
C ASP A 195 -7.89 7.14 -49.14
N THR A 196 -7.93 5.82 -49.27
CA THR A 196 -7.10 4.91 -50.07
C THR A 196 -6.86 5.33 -51.53
N ASP A 197 -7.64 6.25 -52.09
CA ASP A 197 -7.46 6.79 -53.46
C ASP A 197 -6.69 8.12 -53.53
N GLY A 198 -6.26 8.65 -52.38
CA GLY A 198 -5.53 9.91 -52.23
C GLY A 198 -6.44 11.15 -52.19
N THR A 199 -7.71 10.99 -51.80
CA THR A 199 -8.63 12.12 -51.58
C THR A 199 -8.93 12.30 -50.11
N THR A 200 -9.01 13.56 -49.64
CA THR A 200 -9.34 13.88 -48.26
C THR A 200 -10.78 14.35 -48.12
N SER A 201 -11.36 14.13 -46.93
CA SER A 201 -12.63 14.76 -46.56
C SER A 201 -12.57 16.30 -46.65
N THR A 202 -13.64 16.90 -47.15
CA THR A 202 -13.85 18.36 -47.23
C THR A 202 -15.16 18.75 -46.55
N GLY A 203 -15.26 19.96 -46.02
CA GLY A 203 -16.47 20.48 -45.40
C GLY A 203 -16.23 21.35 -44.17
N GLN A 204 -17.34 21.81 -43.58
CA GLN A 204 -17.36 22.70 -42.44
C GLN A 204 -17.07 21.98 -41.14
N TYR A 205 -16.20 22.54 -40.31
CA TYR A 205 -15.83 21.98 -39.00
C TYR A 205 -15.95 23.02 -37.88
N THR A 206 -16.02 22.53 -36.66
CA THR A 206 -15.85 23.32 -35.44
C THR A 206 -14.62 22.81 -34.70
N LEU A 207 -13.64 23.68 -34.46
CA LEU A 207 -12.44 23.41 -33.67
C LEU A 207 -12.56 24.10 -32.32
N THR A 208 -12.32 23.38 -31.22
CA THR A 208 -12.19 23.98 -29.88
C THR A 208 -10.83 23.68 -29.26
N ALA A 209 -10.35 24.57 -28.38
CA ALA A 209 -9.14 24.39 -27.59
C ALA A 209 -9.41 24.80 -26.14
N ASN A 210 -9.28 23.88 -25.19
CA ASN A 210 -9.64 24.07 -23.79
C ASN A 210 -8.55 23.51 -22.85
N THR A 211 -8.50 23.98 -21.61
CA THR A 211 -7.77 23.28 -20.54
C THR A 211 -8.53 22.00 -20.19
N ALA A 212 -7.84 20.88 -20.14
CA ALA A 212 -8.38 19.66 -19.53
C ALA A 212 -8.11 19.71 -18.01
N PRO A 213 -8.92 19.01 -17.18
CA PRO A 213 -8.50 18.72 -15.82
C PRO A 213 -7.23 17.83 -15.82
N PRO A 214 -6.42 17.86 -14.75
CA PRO A 214 -5.43 16.83 -14.49
C PRO A 214 -6.06 15.42 -14.54
N LEU A 215 -5.23 14.41 -14.78
CA LEU A 215 -5.65 13.03 -14.54
C LEU A 215 -5.74 12.78 -13.03
N GLU A 216 -6.75 12.01 -12.62
CA GLU A 216 -6.91 11.50 -11.27
C GLU A 216 -6.68 9.98 -11.28
N SER A 217 -6.52 9.37 -10.11
CA SER A 217 -6.43 7.91 -9.96
C SER A 217 -7.83 7.31 -9.95
N ARG A 218 -8.07 6.22 -10.68
CA ARG A 218 -9.27 5.37 -10.49
C ARG A 218 -9.05 4.39 -9.32
N THR A 219 -10.13 3.98 -8.65
CA THR A 219 -10.10 2.82 -7.76
C THR A 219 -10.00 1.54 -8.57
N PHE A 220 -9.65 0.40 -7.95
CA PHE A 220 -9.64 -0.88 -8.64
C PHE A 220 -11.01 -1.24 -9.25
N ASP A 221 -12.13 -0.94 -8.56
CA ASP A 221 -13.50 -1.06 -9.14
C ASP A 221 -13.71 -0.16 -10.35
N GLY A 222 -13.18 1.07 -10.30
CA GLY A 222 -13.29 2.05 -11.37
C GLY A 222 -12.49 1.67 -12.61
N ILE A 223 -11.38 0.94 -12.44
CA ILE A 223 -10.66 0.31 -13.55
C ILE A 223 -11.44 -0.91 -14.04
N ALA A 224 -11.88 -1.80 -13.15
CA ALA A 224 -12.61 -3.00 -13.50
C ALA A 224 -13.86 -2.72 -14.36
N HIS A 225 -14.67 -1.74 -13.94
CA HIS A 225 -15.83 -1.26 -14.70
C HIS A 225 -15.45 -0.60 -16.03
N TYR A 226 -14.26 0.03 -16.11
CA TYR A 226 -13.77 0.56 -17.38
C TYR A 226 -13.51 -0.57 -18.38
N LEU A 227 -12.85 -1.64 -17.93
CA LEU A 227 -12.55 -2.83 -18.75
C LEU A 227 -13.83 -3.52 -19.24
N THR A 228 -14.90 -3.58 -18.43
CA THR A 228 -16.13 -4.32 -18.79
C THR A 228 -17.16 -3.49 -19.55
N ASP A 229 -17.34 -2.21 -19.21
CA ASP A 229 -18.54 -1.44 -19.60
C ASP A 229 -18.29 -0.05 -20.19
N GLU A 230 -17.13 0.59 -19.94
CA GLU A 230 -16.81 1.91 -20.53
C GLU A 230 -15.95 1.83 -21.80
N TYR A 231 -14.93 0.96 -21.87
CA TYR A 231 -14.08 0.79 -23.06
C TYR A 231 -14.90 0.34 -24.27
N TRP A 232 -15.83 -0.59 -24.05
CA TRP A 232 -16.72 -1.08 -25.09
C TRP A 232 -18.07 -1.50 -24.53
N THR A 233 -19.07 -1.68 -25.41
CA THR A 233 -20.35 -2.27 -25.02
C THR A 233 -20.12 -3.63 -24.37
N HIS A 234 -20.63 -3.76 -23.14
CA HIS A 234 -20.64 -4.96 -22.31
C HIS A 234 -20.79 -6.25 -23.11
N ARG A 235 -19.86 -7.18 -22.90
CA ARG A 235 -19.84 -8.50 -23.55
C ARG A 235 -19.27 -9.56 -22.62
N ALA A 236 -19.92 -10.72 -22.60
CA ALA A 236 -19.47 -11.87 -21.83
C ALA A 236 -19.90 -13.18 -22.49
N TRP A 237 -19.24 -14.28 -22.12
CA TRP A 237 -19.74 -15.63 -22.39
C TRP A 237 -20.97 -15.93 -21.51
N THR A 238 -21.90 -16.75 -22.00
CA THR A 238 -23.01 -17.30 -21.18
C THR A 238 -22.73 -18.71 -20.64
N ASP A 239 -21.69 -19.36 -21.14
CA ASP A 239 -21.29 -20.71 -20.75
C ASP A 239 -20.11 -20.64 -19.76
N THR A 240 -20.16 -21.39 -18.67
CA THR A 240 -19.06 -21.47 -17.67
C THR A 240 -18.05 -22.59 -17.96
N SER A 241 -18.15 -23.22 -19.12
CA SER A 241 -17.34 -24.35 -19.58
C SER A 241 -17.01 -24.14 -21.05
N LEU A 242 -15.89 -23.46 -21.30
CA LEU A 242 -15.47 -23.02 -22.63
C LEU A 242 -14.49 -24.03 -23.25
N THR A 243 -14.67 -24.34 -24.54
CA THR A 243 -13.71 -25.16 -25.29
C THR A 243 -12.64 -24.30 -25.96
N PHE A 244 -11.39 -24.77 -25.95
CA PHE A 244 -10.28 -24.09 -26.62
C PHE A 244 -9.47 -25.01 -27.54
N ASP A 245 -8.87 -24.47 -28.60
CA ASP A 245 -8.00 -25.18 -29.54
C ASP A 245 -6.66 -24.47 -29.69
N VAL A 246 -5.56 -25.21 -29.50
CA VAL A 246 -4.17 -24.76 -29.62
C VAL A 246 -3.37 -25.58 -30.66
N GLN A 247 -4.03 -26.34 -31.53
CA GLN A 247 -3.38 -27.25 -32.48
C GLN A 247 -2.61 -26.54 -33.61
N ALA A 248 -2.75 -25.21 -33.74
CA ALA A 248 -1.98 -24.38 -34.68
C ALA A 248 -0.62 -23.90 -34.10
N LEU A 249 -0.48 -23.87 -32.77
CA LEU A 249 0.71 -23.36 -32.07
C LEU A 249 1.86 -24.39 -32.02
N SER A 250 3.09 -23.92 -31.76
CA SER A 250 4.16 -24.81 -31.28
C SER A 250 3.81 -25.45 -29.93
N ALA A 251 4.53 -26.51 -29.53
CA ALA A 251 4.29 -27.17 -28.25
C ALA A 251 4.59 -26.23 -27.06
N GLU A 252 5.55 -25.33 -27.25
CA GLU A 252 6.03 -24.34 -26.31
C GLU A 252 5.04 -23.17 -26.15
N GLN A 253 4.58 -22.55 -27.25
CA GLN A 253 3.48 -21.57 -27.22
C GLN A 253 2.19 -22.17 -26.66
N ALA A 254 1.86 -23.40 -27.03
CA ALA A 254 0.68 -24.10 -26.50
C ALA A 254 0.80 -24.41 -25.00
N ALA A 255 2.01 -24.44 -24.43
CA ALA A 255 2.18 -24.50 -22.97
C ALA A 255 1.81 -23.14 -22.33
N LEU A 256 2.33 -22.03 -22.86
CA LEU A 256 1.99 -20.68 -22.39
C LEU A 256 0.47 -20.41 -22.44
N ALA A 257 -0.18 -20.75 -23.57
CA ALA A 257 -1.62 -20.58 -23.74
C ALA A 257 -2.44 -21.38 -22.71
N ARG A 258 -2.06 -22.65 -22.45
CA ARG A 258 -2.73 -23.48 -21.42
C ARG A 258 -2.55 -22.90 -20.02
N THR A 259 -1.33 -22.52 -19.65
CA THR A 259 -1.07 -21.91 -18.36
C THR A 259 -1.84 -20.61 -18.17
N ALA A 260 -1.86 -19.72 -19.16
CA ALA A 260 -2.59 -18.46 -19.04
C ALA A 260 -4.10 -18.70 -18.85
N LEU A 261 -4.69 -19.71 -19.51
CA LEU A 261 -6.05 -20.18 -19.25
C LEU A 261 -6.23 -20.77 -17.85
N GLU A 262 -5.28 -21.55 -17.35
CA GLU A 262 -5.30 -22.11 -15.99
C GLU A 262 -5.25 -21.01 -14.91
N ILE A 263 -4.47 -19.95 -15.12
CA ILE A 263 -4.42 -18.79 -14.22
C ILE A 263 -5.75 -18.02 -14.27
N TRP A 264 -6.32 -17.75 -15.45
CA TRP A 264 -7.65 -17.11 -15.55
C TRP A 264 -8.77 -17.97 -14.95
N ALA A 265 -8.70 -19.30 -15.08
CA ALA A 265 -9.62 -20.22 -14.40
C ALA A 265 -9.46 -20.18 -12.87
N SER A 266 -8.22 -20.06 -12.37
CA SER A 266 -7.97 -20.01 -10.92
C SER A 266 -8.72 -18.88 -10.22
N VAL A 267 -8.94 -17.74 -10.89
CA VAL A 267 -9.61 -16.55 -10.32
C VAL A 267 -11.10 -16.43 -10.70
N THR A 268 -11.67 -17.32 -11.53
CA THR A 268 -13.05 -17.21 -12.08
C THR A 268 -13.88 -18.48 -11.89
N SER A 269 -15.19 -18.38 -12.11
CA SER A 269 -16.05 -19.58 -12.25
C SER A 269 -15.93 -20.29 -13.60
N LEU A 270 -14.98 -19.92 -14.46
CA LEU A 270 -14.83 -20.50 -15.79
C LEU A 270 -13.97 -21.76 -15.76
N THR A 271 -14.31 -22.71 -16.62
CA THR A 271 -13.52 -23.92 -16.85
C THR A 271 -13.17 -24.03 -18.33
N PHE A 272 -11.92 -24.35 -18.63
CA PHE A 272 -11.42 -24.47 -20.00
C PHE A 272 -11.13 -25.93 -20.36
N THR A 273 -11.57 -26.38 -21.54
CA THR A 273 -11.36 -27.76 -22.01
C THR A 273 -10.72 -27.75 -23.40
N GLU A 274 -9.53 -28.35 -23.53
CA GLU A 274 -8.87 -28.48 -24.83
C GLU A 274 -9.63 -29.43 -25.76
N VAL A 275 -9.84 -28.98 -27.00
CA VAL A 275 -10.38 -29.75 -28.13
C VAL A 275 -9.50 -29.55 -29.37
N THR A 276 -9.80 -30.28 -30.45
CA THR A 276 -9.00 -30.29 -31.69
C THR A 276 -9.82 -29.91 -32.94
N SER A 277 -10.98 -29.29 -32.73
CA SER A 277 -11.95 -28.84 -33.73
C SER A 277 -13.16 -28.22 -33.02
N ASP A 278 -13.84 -27.26 -33.65
CA ASP A 278 -15.10 -26.67 -33.18
C ASP A 278 -15.00 -26.09 -31.74
N ALA A 279 -13.87 -25.44 -31.42
CA ALA A 279 -13.66 -24.72 -30.17
C ALA A 279 -14.38 -23.35 -30.13
N GLN A 280 -14.61 -22.85 -28.92
CA GLN A 280 -15.13 -21.50 -28.65
C GLN A 280 -14.01 -20.45 -28.65
N ILE A 281 -12.80 -20.82 -28.21
CA ILE A 281 -11.59 -20.00 -28.26
C ILE A 281 -10.56 -20.71 -29.14
N VAL A 282 -10.11 -20.08 -30.22
CA VAL A 282 -9.09 -20.64 -31.14
C VAL A 282 -7.80 -19.82 -31.04
N PHE A 283 -6.68 -20.49 -30.81
CA PHE A 283 -5.37 -19.86 -30.81
C PHE A 283 -4.62 -20.12 -32.14
N ALA A 284 -4.03 -19.06 -32.67
CA ALA A 284 -3.19 -19.05 -33.86
C ALA A 284 -1.86 -18.30 -33.59
N SER A 285 -0.92 -18.43 -34.52
CA SER A 285 0.37 -17.74 -34.52
C SER A 285 0.76 -17.29 -35.94
N ASP A 286 -0.25 -17.02 -36.76
CA ASP A 286 -0.12 -16.62 -38.16
C ASP A 286 0.53 -15.23 -38.24
N ASN A 287 1.63 -15.10 -38.96
CA ASN A 287 2.23 -13.80 -39.27
C ASN A 287 1.31 -13.03 -40.25
N PRO A 288 0.92 -11.77 -39.97
CA PRO A 288 0.07 -10.97 -40.85
C PRO A 288 0.68 -10.71 -42.25
N ASN A 289 2.01 -10.82 -42.38
CA ASN A 289 2.75 -10.73 -43.63
C ASN A 289 3.67 -11.96 -43.82
N PRO A 290 3.17 -13.07 -44.39
CA PRO A 290 3.94 -14.32 -44.53
C PRO A 290 5.08 -14.27 -45.58
N ASP A 291 5.36 -13.10 -46.17
CA ASP A 291 6.57 -12.84 -46.98
C ASP A 291 7.64 -12.05 -46.18
N ASP A 292 7.37 -11.60 -44.94
CA ASP A 292 8.30 -10.88 -44.05
C ASP A 292 8.32 -11.46 -42.61
N ASP A 293 9.31 -12.30 -42.32
CA ASP A 293 9.54 -12.90 -41.00
C ASP A 293 9.88 -11.88 -39.88
N THR A 294 9.88 -10.57 -40.15
CA THR A 294 10.13 -9.51 -39.15
C THR A 294 8.91 -8.70 -38.73
N GLU A 295 7.78 -8.82 -39.44
CA GLU A 295 6.50 -8.27 -38.96
C GLU A 295 5.85 -9.27 -37.99
N ALA A 296 5.35 -8.78 -36.86
CA ALA A 296 4.84 -9.58 -35.75
C ALA A 296 3.65 -8.87 -35.12
N ASP A 297 2.61 -9.61 -34.77
CA ASP A 297 1.42 -9.09 -34.09
C ASP A 297 0.98 -9.95 -32.90
N ALA A 298 0.13 -9.34 -32.09
CA ALA A 298 -0.71 -10.00 -31.10
C ALA A 298 -2.09 -9.33 -31.15
N HIS A 299 -3.17 -10.11 -31.19
CA HIS A 299 -4.54 -9.61 -31.11
C HIS A 299 -5.55 -10.71 -30.76
N ALA A 300 -6.61 -10.34 -30.05
CA ALA A 300 -7.82 -11.12 -29.88
C ALA A 300 -9.02 -10.46 -30.57
N SER A 301 -9.88 -11.26 -31.19
CA SER A 301 -11.13 -10.79 -31.81
C SER A 301 -12.32 -11.63 -31.34
N ASN A 302 -13.46 -10.96 -31.10
CA ASN A 302 -14.66 -11.56 -30.53
C ASN A 302 -15.85 -11.46 -31.50
N THR A 303 -16.44 -12.59 -31.86
CA THR A 303 -17.78 -12.61 -32.45
C THR A 303 -18.82 -12.42 -31.35
N VAL A 304 -19.43 -11.22 -31.30
CA VAL A 304 -20.43 -10.85 -30.30
C VAL A 304 -21.83 -10.76 -30.92
N LEU A 305 -22.79 -11.48 -30.35
CA LEU A 305 -24.21 -11.42 -30.72
C LEU A 305 -25.04 -10.89 -29.54
N ALA A 306 -25.51 -9.65 -29.66
CA ALA A 306 -26.38 -8.98 -28.68
C ALA A 306 -25.84 -8.97 -27.23
N GLY A 307 -24.53 -8.79 -27.07
CA GLY A 307 -23.83 -8.78 -25.77
C GLY A 307 -23.28 -10.14 -25.33
N VAL A 308 -23.57 -11.21 -26.06
CA VAL A 308 -23.00 -12.55 -25.79
C VAL A 308 -21.82 -12.80 -26.73
N ILE A 309 -20.66 -13.14 -26.18
CA ILE A 309 -19.52 -13.67 -26.95
C ILE A 309 -19.88 -15.10 -27.37
N THR A 310 -19.71 -15.43 -28.67
CA THR A 310 -20.04 -16.76 -29.21
C THR A 310 -18.86 -17.48 -29.86
N HIS A 311 -17.79 -16.76 -30.15
CA HIS A 311 -16.52 -17.27 -30.71
C HIS A 311 -15.43 -16.23 -30.47
N SER A 312 -14.21 -16.67 -30.13
CA SER A 312 -13.02 -15.82 -30.03
C SER A 312 -11.83 -16.42 -30.77
N ASP A 313 -11.14 -15.60 -31.54
CA ASP A 313 -9.88 -15.93 -32.20
C ASP A 313 -8.76 -15.11 -31.55
N ILE A 314 -7.69 -15.77 -31.09
CA ILE A 314 -6.49 -15.16 -30.50
C ILE A 314 -5.31 -15.48 -31.41
N ASN A 315 -4.63 -14.47 -31.94
CA ASN A 315 -3.38 -14.63 -32.69
C ASN A 315 -2.22 -14.01 -31.91
N ILE A 316 -1.12 -14.75 -31.76
CA ILE A 316 0.17 -14.21 -31.29
C ILE A 316 1.26 -14.79 -32.18
N SER A 317 1.80 -13.97 -33.08
CA SER A 317 2.76 -14.38 -34.13
C SER A 317 3.98 -15.16 -33.58
N ASP A 318 4.46 -16.16 -34.32
CA ASP A 318 5.63 -17.00 -33.95
C ASP A 318 6.91 -16.22 -33.61
N ASN A 319 7.08 -15.03 -34.18
CA ASN A 319 8.23 -14.14 -33.99
C ASN A 319 7.99 -13.03 -32.95
N TRP A 320 6.83 -12.99 -32.28
CA TRP A 320 6.49 -11.98 -31.27
C TRP A 320 7.57 -11.91 -30.18
N PHE A 321 8.13 -10.71 -29.98
CA PHE A 321 9.26 -10.44 -29.09
C PHE A 321 10.45 -11.42 -29.27
N GLY A 322 10.69 -11.86 -30.51
CA GLY A 322 11.76 -12.77 -30.89
C GLY A 322 11.45 -14.26 -30.70
N GLY A 323 10.17 -14.61 -30.50
CA GLY A 323 9.73 -15.99 -30.26
C GLY A 323 10.14 -16.51 -28.88
N ASN A 324 10.27 -15.62 -27.89
CA ASN A 324 10.59 -16.03 -26.53
C ASN A 324 9.39 -16.78 -25.90
N THR A 325 9.57 -18.05 -25.56
CA THR A 325 8.55 -18.87 -24.89
C THR A 325 8.86 -19.12 -23.41
N ASP A 326 9.76 -18.33 -22.80
CA ASP A 326 10.01 -18.38 -21.36
C ASP A 326 8.80 -17.86 -20.57
N LEU A 327 8.67 -18.37 -19.36
CA LEU A 327 7.66 -17.95 -18.39
C LEU A 327 7.89 -16.50 -17.94
N ASN A 328 9.17 -16.11 -17.83
CA ASN A 328 9.64 -14.73 -17.72
C ASN A 328 9.68 -14.06 -19.11
N SER A 329 8.52 -13.72 -19.68
CA SER A 329 8.49 -13.03 -20.98
C SER A 329 7.27 -12.14 -21.18
N TYR A 330 7.46 -11.11 -22.00
CA TYR A 330 6.35 -10.31 -22.54
C TYR A 330 5.38 -11.18 -23.36
N THR A 331 5.86 -12.23 -24.03
CA THR A 331 5.01 -13.20 -24.76
C THR A 331 3.99 -13.86 -23.84
N PHE A 332 4.39 -14.28 -22.64
CA PHE A 332 3.46 -14.85 -21.66
C PHE A 332 2.47 -13.81 -21.13
N GLN A 333 2.94 -12.60 -20.81
CA GLN A 333 2.06 -11.47 -20.45
C GLN A 333 1.06 -11.15 -21.57
N THR A 334 1.47 -11.30 -22.84
CA THR A 334 0.59 -11.14 -24.01
C THR A 334 -0.49 -12.24 -24.05
N TYR A 335 -0.15 -13.51 -23.78
CA TYR A 335 -1.17 -14.56 -23.64
C TYR A 335 -2.20 -14.23 -22.53
N LEU A 336 -1.77 -13.69 -21.40
CA LEU A 336 -2.70 -13.23 -20.35
C LEU A 336 -3.61 -12.09 -20.83
N HIS A 337 -3.06 -11.10 -21.53
CA HIS A 337 -3.76 -9.94 -22.10
C HIS A 337 -4.82 -10.36 -23.14
N GLU A 338 -4.43 -11.13 -24.16
CA GLU A 338 -5.32 -11.53 -25.25
C GLU A 338 -6.42 -12.50 -24.77
N ILE A 339 -6.15 -13.32 -23.75
CA ILE A 339 -7.21 -14.11 -23.10
C ILE A 339 -8.16 -13.19 -22.32
N GLY A 340 -7.66 -12.13 -21.66
CA GLY A 340 -8.51 -11.10 -21.05
C GLY A 340 -9.50 -10.49 -22.05
N HIS A 341 -9.03 -10.16 -23.26
CA HIS A 341 -9.89 -9.74 -24.37
C HIS A 341 -10.89 -10.81 -24.82
N ALA A 342 -10.47 -12.07 -24.99
CA ALA A 342 -11.37 -13.18 -25.32
C ALA A 342 -12.41 -13.47 -24.22
N LEU A 343 -12.13 -13.09 -22.97
CA LEU A 343 -13.06 -13.14 -21.84
C LEU A 343 -13.93 -11.88 -21.70
N GLY A 344 -13.75 -10.87 -22.55
CA GLY A 344 -14.63 -9.69 -22.62
C GLY A 344 -14.10 -8.41 -21.98
N LEU A 345 -12.85 -8.40 -21.49
CA LEU A 345 -12.19 -7.19 -20.99
C LEU A 345 -11.71 -6.30 -22.14
N GLY A 346 -11.85 -4.98 -22.00
CA GLY A 346 -11.24 -3.96 -22.85
C GLY A 346 -9.79 -3.67 -22.50
N HIS A 347 -9.18 -2.68 -23.19
CA HIS A 347 -7.93 -2.08 -22.71
C HIS A 347 -8.20 -1.17 -21.51
N ALA A 348 -7.16 -0.85 -20.74
CA ALA A 348 -7.22 0.07 -19.60
C ALA A 348 -7.53 1.54 -20.00
N GLY A 349 -7.28 1.93 -21.24
CA GLY A 349 -7.66 3.23 -21.82
C GLY A 349 -8.11 3.14 -23.29
N PRO A 350 -8.55 4.25 -23.91
CA PRO A 350 -9.16 4.28 -25.25
C PRO A 350 -8.10 4.32 -26.36
N TYR A 351 -7.15 3.39 -26.33
CA TYR A 351 -6.05 3.26 -27.30
C TYR A 351 -6.06 1.85 -27.92
N ASN A 352 -5.30 1.65 -29.01
CA ASN A 352 -5.13 0.35 -29.67
C ASN A 352 -3.86 0.35 -30.52
N SER A 353 -3.17 -0.79 -30.65
CA SER A 353 -1.88 -1.00 -31.35
C SER A 353 -0.67 -0.22 -30.81
N SER A 354 -0.82 1.05 -30.42
CA SER A 354 0.19 1.82 -29.70
C SER A 354 -0.45 2.90 -28.82
N ALA A 355 0.26 3.36 -27.80
CA ALA A 355 -0.17 4.42 -26.89
C ALA A 355 1.04 5.14 -26.29
N THR A 356 0.86 6.32 -25.67
CA THR A 356 1.90 7.01 -24.90
C THR A 356 1.37 7.48 -23.54
N TYR A 357 2.06 7.10 -22.46
CA TYR A 357 1.69 7.51 -21.11
C TYR A 357 1.77 9.04 -20.94
N GLY A 358 0.84 9.61 -20.19
CA GLY A 358 0.65 11.06 -20.04
C GLY A 358 -0.13 11.72 -21.18
N GLN A 359 -0.40 10.99 -22.27
CA GLN A 359 -1.13 11.48 -23.45
C GLN A 359 -2.43 10.72 -23.69
N ASP A 360 -2.37 9.38 -23.70
CA ASP A 360 -3.49 8.50 -24.06
C ASP A 360 -4.17 7.83 -22.86
N ASN A 361 -3.47 7.74 -21.73
CA ASN A 361 -4.09 7.31 -20.48
C ASN A 361 -5.17 8.29 -20.02
N ILE A 362 -6.24 7.73 -19.48
CA ILE A 362 -7.42 8.48 -18.99
C ILE A 362 -7.50 8.55 -17.46
N TYR A 363 -6.53 7.97 -16.76
CA TYR A 363 -6.29 8.09 -15.31
C TYR A 363 -4.81 7.82 -14.99
N THR A 364 -4.33 8.22 -13.82
CA THR A 364 -2.89 8.17 -13.49
C THR A 364 -2.37 6.76 -13.25
N ASN A 365 -3.17 5.88 -12.66
CA ASN A 365 -2.82 4.49 -12.37
C ASN A 365 -3.21 3.51 -13.49
N ASP A 366 -3.16 3.97 -14.73
CA ASP A 366 -3.20 3.16 -15.94
C ASP A 366 -1.80 2.56 -16.15
N ASN A 367 -1.55 1.37 -15.59
CA ASN A 367 -0.30 0.61 -15.78
C ASN A 367 -0.44 -0.87 -15.36
N TRP A 368 0.58 -1.66 -15.72
CA TRP A 368 0.72 -3.09 -15.46
C TRP A 368 0.61 -3.56 -14.01
N SER A 369 0.86 -2.73 -12.98
CA SER A 369 0.62 -3.13 -11.57
C SER A 369 -0.86 -3.06 -11.16
N TYR A 370 -1.70 -2.36 -11.93
CA TYR A 370 -3.15 -2.26 -11.68
C TYR A 370 -3.97 -3.18 -12.58
N THR A 371 -3.55 -3.34 -13.84
CA THR A 371 -4.22 -4.18 -14.83
C THR A 371 -3.24 -4.63 -15.93
N VAL A 372 -3.26 -5.93 -16.26
CA VAL A 372 -2.51 -6.49 -17.40
C VAL A 372 -3.05 -5.97 -18.74
N MET A 373 -4.26 -5.40 -18.76
CA MET A 373 -4.90 -4.76 -19.93
C MET A 373 -4.37 -3.34 -20.21
N SER A 374 -3.42 -2.82 -19.42
CA SER A 374 -2.73 -1.58 -19.74
C SER A 374 -1.63 -1.79 -20.78
N TYR A 375 -1.38 -0.79 -21.62
CA TYR A 375 -0.19 -0.77 -22.49
C TYR A 375 1.05 -0.22 -21.78
N PHE A 376 0.89 0.38 -20.59
CA PHE A 376 1.96 1.10 -19.92
C PHE A 376 2.61 0.29 -18.79
N ASP A 377 3.94 0.28 -18.76
CA ASP A 377 4.68 -0.36 -17.68
C ASP A 377 4.74 0.50 -16.41
N GLN A 378 5.24 -0.08 -15.31
CA GLN A 378 5.31 0.59 -14.00
C GLN A 378 6.24 1.81 -13.99
N LEU A 379 7.28 1.80 -14.83
CA LEU A 379 8.28 2.86 -14.94
C LEU A 379 7.78 4.01 -15.82
N GLU A 380 7.10 3.72 -16.94
CA GLU A 380 6.42 4.72 -17.76
C GLU A 380 5.39 5.53 -16.97
N ALA A 381 4.60 4.84 -16.14
CA ALA A 381 3.62 5.47 -15.27
C ALA A 381 4.22 6.13 -14.01
N GLY A 382 5.54 6.03 -13.79
CA GLY A 382 6.21 6.53 -12.59
C GLY A 382 5.75 5.87 -11.28
N PHE A 383 5.19 4.67 -11.36
CA PHE A 383 4.60 3.91 -10.25
C PHE A 383 5.57 2.89 -9.62
N GLY A 384 6.57 2.42 -10.36
CA GLY A 384 7.55 1.45 -9.89
C GLY A 384 8.67 1.19 -10.90
N ASN A 385 9.27 0.00 -10.81
CA ASN A 385 10.36 -0.45 -11.68
C ASN A 385 9.78 -1.35 -12.77
N TYR A 386 10.25 -1.24 -14.02
CA TYR A 386 9.80 -2.05 -15.16
C TYR A 386 9.79 -3.56 -14.81
N ARG A 387 8.63 -4.20 -14.75
CA ARG A 387 8.50 -5.65 -14.50
C ARG A 387 7.32 -6.29 -15.23
N PHE A 388 7.58 -7.44 -15.82
CA PHE A 388 6.53 -8.26 -16.43
C PHE A 388 5.50 -8.73 -15.39
N VAL A 389 4.27 -8.87 -15.86
CA VAL A 389 3.11 -9.36 -15.11
C VAL A 389 2.88 -10.83 -15.44
N LEU A 390 2.86 -11.70 -14.42
CA LEU A 390 2.65 -13.15 -14.59
C LEU A 390 1.24 -13.63 -14.18
N ALA A 391 0.36 -12.74 -13.72
CA ALA A 391 -1.02 -13.07 -13.36
C ALA A 391 -1.94 -11.84 -13.54
N PRO A 392 -3.26 -12.02 -13.73
CA PRO A 392 -4.23 -10.93 -13.65
C PRO A 392 -4.05 -10.13 -12.35
N GLN A 393 -4.01 -8.80 -12.43
CA GLN A 393 -3.90 -7.92 -11.28
C GLN A 393 -5.28 -7.67 -10.63
N ILE A 394 -5.33 -6.93 -9.52
CA ILE A 394 -6.55 -6.69 -8.74
C ILE A 394 -7.72 -6.17 -9.59
N ALA A 395 -7.51 -5.23 -10.52
CA ALA A 395 -8.60 -4.74 -11.37
C ALA A 395 -9.05 -5.76 -12.42
N ASP A 396 -8.13 -6.59 -12.94
CA ASP A 396 -8.44 -7.67 -13.88
C ASP A 396 -9.29 -8.75 -13.21
N ILE A 397 -8.92 -9.13 -11.98
CA ILE A 397 -9.64 -10.10 -11.15
C ILE A 397 -11.05 -9.57 -10.84
N LEU A 398 -11.18 -8.32 -10.39
CA LEU A 398 -12.49 -7.69 -10.17
C LEU A 398 -13.34 -7.65 -11.45
N ALA A 399 -12.74 -7.30 -12.59
CA ALA A 399 -13.44 -7.20 -13.86
C ALA A 399 -13.98 -8.56 -14.32
N VAL A 400 -13.13 -9.58 -14.35
CA VAL A 400 -13.51 -10.92 -14.80
C VAL A 400 -14.48 -11.61 -13.82
N GLN A 401 -14.34 -11.34 -12.51
CA GLN A 401 -15.31 -11.80 -11.51
C GLN A 401 -16.65 -11.04 -11.57
N SER A 402 -16.70 -9.82 -12.10
CA SER A 402 -17.98 -9.13 -12.34
C SER A 402 -18.76 -9.74 -13.51
N LEU A 403 -18.07 -10.30 -14.51
CA LEU A 403 -18.67 -10.97 -15.67
C LEU A 403 -19.12 -12.41 -15.34
N TYR A 404 -18.29 -13.17 -14.62
CA TYR A 404 -18.48 -14.62 -14.44
C TYR A 404 -18.66 -15.08 -12.98
N GLY A 405 -18.24 -14.27 -12.02
CA GLY A 405 -18.10 -14.67 -10.61
C GLY A 405 -16.73 -15.30 -10.32
N ALA A 406 -16.40 -15.33 -9.02
CA ALA A 406 -15.21 -16.00 -8.50
C ALA A 406 -15.28 -17.53 -8.63
N ASN A 407 -14.12 -18.18 -8.52
CA ASN A 407 -14.00 -19.64 -8.52
C ASN A 407 -14.84 -20.28 -7.38
N PRO A 408 -15.83 -21.13 -7.69
CA PRO A 408 -16.78 -21.66 -6.71
C PRO A 408 -16.21 -22.78 -5.83
N ASP A 409 -15.13 -23.44 -6.26
CA ASP A 409 -14.43 -24.47 -5.47
C ASP A 409 -13.33 -23.87 -4.57
N GLY A 410 -13.10 -22.56 -4.68
CA GLY A 410 -12.04 -21.82 -3.99
C GLY A 410 -10.72 -21.80 -4.75
N THR A 411 -9.94 -20.76 -4.49
CA THR A 411 -8.59 -20.55 -5.04
C THR A 411 -7.61 -20.67 -3.87
N ARG A 412 -6.65 -21.60 -3.97
CA ARG A 412 -5.58 -21.81 -2.99
C ARG A 412 -6.02 -22.04 -1.53
N ALA A 413 -7.28 -22.47 -1.32
CA ALA A 413 -8.02 -22.56 -0.05
C ALA A 413 -7.48 -23.54 1.04
N GLY A 414 -6.20 -23.43 1.37
CA GLY A 414 -5.49 -24.09 2.44
C GLY A 414 -4.00 -23.73 2.40
N ASN A 415 -3.43 -23.45 3.57
CA ASN A 415 -2.04 -23.01 3.84
C ASN A 415 -1.09 -22.89 2.64
N THR A 416 -1.03 -21.69 2.05
CA THR A 416 -0.12 -21.36 0.95
C THR A 416 1.04 -20.47 1.42
N THR A 417 2.27 -20.86 1.08
CA THR A 417 3.44 -19.98 1.12
C THR A 417 3.67 -19.39 -0.27
N TYR A 418 3.77 -18.06 -0.34
CA TYR A 418 4.10 -17.27 -1.51
C TYR A 418 5.53 -16.72 -1.35
N GLY A 419 6.31 -16.68 -2.43
CA GLY A 419 7.71 -16.24 -2.37
C GLY A 419 8.70 -17.40 -2.19
N PHE A 420 9.75 -17.22 -1.40
CA PHE A 420 10.68 -18.29 -1.08
C PHE A 420 9.97 -19.44 -0.36
N ASN A 421 10.50 -20.65 -0.48
CA ASN A 421 9.91 -21.87 0.10
C ASN A 421 8.43 -22.11 -0.29
N SER A 422 7.96 -21.54 -1.41
CA SER A 422 6.57 -21.60 -1.86
C SER A 422 5.99 -23.02 -1.85
N THR A 423 4.74 -23.13 -1.41
CA THR A 423 3.97 -24.38 -1.43
C THR A 423 2.99 -24.46 -2.61
N GLU A 424 2.97 -23.45 -3.49
CA GLU A 424 2.17 -23.45 -4.70
C GLU A 424 2.66 -24.56 -5.65
N SER A 425 1.83 -25.57 -5.90
CA SER A 425 2.13 -26.70 -6.79
C SER A 425 2.13 -26.36 -8.28
N ASP A 426 1.98 -25.07 -8.59
CA ASP A 426 1.49 -24.57 -9.87
C ASP A 426 2.51 -23.57 -10.46
N TYR A 427 2.10 -22.80 -11.46
CA TYR A 427 2.97 -21.88 -12.20
C TYR A 427 3.74 -20.86 -11.34
N ASN A 428 3.18 -20.47 -10.20
CA ASN A 428 3.78 -19.49 -9.29
C ASN A 428 4.96 -20.02 -8.47
N ASP A 429 5.29 -21.33 -8.57
CA ASP A 429 6.43 -21.96 -7.91
C ASP A 429 7.73 -21.18 -8.14
N TRP A 430 8.13 -20.43 -7.12
CA TRP A 430 9.32 -19.59 -7.10
C TRP A 430 10.61 -20.36 -7.41
N SER A 431 10.66 -21.68 -7.20
CA SER A 431 11.86 -22.47 -7.54
C SER A 431 12.15 -22.49 -9.05
N GLN A 432 11.14 -22.29 -9.90
CA GLN A 432 11.30 -22.21 -11.36
C GLN A 432 11.98 -20.88 -11.75
N PHE A 433 11.62 -19.80 -11.06
CA PHE A 433 12.16 -18.45 -11.29
C PHE A 433 13.47 -18.17 -10.54
N VAL A 434 13.78 -18.92 -9.48
CA VAL A 434 15.00 -18.77 -8.64
C VAL A 434 16.14 -19.68 -9.14
N THR A 435 16.19 -20.02 -10.43
CA THR A 435 17.17 -20.94 -11.05
C THR A 435 18.60 -20.38 -11.22
N VAL A 436 19.18 -19.90 -10.12
CA VAL A 436 20.59 -19.48 -10.02
C VAL A 436 21.52 -20.69 -9.86
N ASP A 437 21.77 -21.44 -10.95
CA ASP A 437 23.15 -21.85 -11.30
C ASP A 437 23.31 -22.38 -12.75
N ASN A 438 23.70 -21.51 -13.68
CA ASN A 438 24.41 -21.89 -14.92
C ASN A 438 25.22 -20.72 -15.53
N GLY A 439 25.47 -19.65 -14.76
CA GLY A 439 26.19 -18.46 -15.23
C GLY A 439 25.39 -17.50 -16.13
N LEU A 440 24.05 -17.53 -16.04
CA LEU A 440 23.15 -16.54 -16.64
C LEU A 440 22.56 -15.60 -15.56
N THR A 441 22.03 -14.46 -15.99
CA THR A 441 21.60 -13.35 -15.12
C THR A 441 20.34 -13.65 -14.32
N PHE A 442 20.34 -13.31 -13.03
CA PHE A 442 19.12 -13.09 -12.27
C PHE A 442 18.34 -11.94 -12.91
N THR A 443 17.05 -12.15 -13.22
CA THR A 443 16.20 -11.18 -13.95
C THR A 443 15.26 -10.39 -13.04
N GLY A 444 15.36 -10.58 -11.73
CA GLY A 444 14.50 -9.95 -10.72
C GLY A 444 13.12 -10.61 -10.59
N PRO A 445 12.34 -10.17 -9.57
CA PRO A 445 10.97 -10.63 -9.32
C PRO A 445 9.93 -9.90 -10.18
N TYR A 446 8.72 -10.44 -10.24
CA TYR A 446 7.62 -10.05 -11.13
C TYR A 446 6.57 -9.17 -10.46
N SER A 447 5.71 -8.54 -11.27
CA SER A 447 4.48 -7.92 -10.77
C SER A 447 3.35 -8.95 -10.70
N TYR A 448 2.71 -9.10 -9.54
CA TYR A 448 1.56 -10.00 -9.35
C TYR A 448 0.59 -9.54 -8.24
N ALA A 449 -0.67 -9.94 -8.38
CA ALA A 449 -1.68 -9.87 -7.34
C ALA A 449 -1.90 -11.27 -6.73
N ILE A 450 -1.87 -11.37 -5.42
CA ILE A 450 -2.19 -12.59 -4.68
C ILE A 450 -3.72 -12.66 -4.51
N TYR A 451 -4.32 -13.76 -4.97
CA TYR A 451 -5.72 -14.10 -4.72
C TYR A 451 -5.82 -15.48 -4.09
N ASP A 452 -5.98 -15.48 -2.76
CA ASP A 452 -6.34 -16.65 -1.96
C ASP A 452 -7.79 -16.51 -1.46
N THR A 453 -8.40 -17.65 -1.13
CA THR A 453 -9.74 -17.76 -0.53
C THR A 453 -9.72 -18.40 0.87
N GLY A 454 -8.53 -18.75 1.38
CA GLY A 454 -8.24 -18.85 2.80
C GLY A 454 -7.47 -20.10 3.22
N GLY A 455 -6.48 -19.92 4.09
CA GLY A 455 -5.71 -20.99 4.72
C GLY A 455 -5.19 -20.59 6.10
N ILE A 456 -3.87 -20.66 6.25
CA ILE A 456 -3.08 -19.79 7.13
C ILE A 456 -1.80 -19.56 6.32
N ASP A 457 -1.74 -18.39 5.71
CA ASP A 457 -0.98 -18.16 4.49
C ASP A 457 0.19 -17.21 4.76
N THR A 458 1.27 -17.36 4.00
CA THR A 458 2.58 -16.78 4.33
C THR A 458 3.20 -16.10 3.12
N ILE A 459 3.66 -14.86 3.25
CA ILE A 459 4.58 -14.25 2.28
C ILE A 459 6.00 -14.37 2.85
N ASP A 460 6.81 -15.22 2.21
CA ASP A 460 8.19 -15.52 2.60
C ASP A 460 9.18 -14.83 1.64
N LEU A 461 9.91 -13.86 2.19
CA LEU A 461 10.88 -13.03 1.49
C LEU A 461 12.32 -13.29 1.98
N SER A 462 12.56 -14.44 2.64
CA SER A 462 13.83 -14.78 3.33
C SER A 462 15.08 -14.87 2.47
N GLY A 463 14.94 -14.97 1.14
CA GLY A 463 16.06 -15.06 0.21
C GLY A 463 16.64 -13.72 -0.27
N TYR A 464 16.16 -12.58 0.23
CA TYR A 464 16.64 -11.23 -0.09
C TYR A 464 17.62 -10.66 0.96
N TYR A 465 18.46 -9.71 0.52
CA TYR A 465 19.58 -9.16 1.32
C TYR A 465 19.55 -7.62 1.42
N ARG A 466 18.38 -7.01 1.24
CA ARG A 466 18.16 -5.57 1.19
C ARG A 466 16.76 -5.24 1.69
N ASP A 467 16.67 -4.08 2.33
CA ASP A 467 15.48 -3.48 2.94
C ASP A 467 14.20 -3.66 2.11
N GLN A 468 13.18 -4.24 2.73
CA GLN A 468 11.87 -4.56 2.13
C GLN A 468 10.74 -3.73 2.74
N VAL A 469 9.64 -3.60 2.01
CA VAL A 469 8.39 -2.97 2.49
C VAL A 469 7.24 -3.89 2.14
N LEU A 470 6.88 -4.78 3.06
CA LEU A 470 5.79 -5.74 2.92
C LEU A 470 4.57 -5.26 3.73
N SER A 471 3.41 -5.30 3.08
CA SER A 471 2.11 -5.01 3.67
C SER A 471 1.17 -6.17 3.39
N LEU A 472 0.64 -6.79 4.45
CA LEU A 472 -0.40 -7.82 4.40
C LEU A 472 -1.81 -7.21 4.27
N VAL A 473 -1.93 -5.88 4.20
CA VAL A 473 -3.21 -5.18 4.03
C VAL A 473 -3.71 -5.33 2.58
N PRO A 474 -4.93 -5.85 2.34
CA PRO A 474 -5.49 -5.94 0.99
C PRO A 474 -5.60 -4.59 0.28
N GLU A 475 -5.49 -4.62 -1.06
CA GLU A 475 -5.47 -3.47 -1.96
C GLU A 475 -4.32 -2.47 -1.73
N THR A 476 -3.29 -2.88 -0.98
CA THR A 476 -2.00 -2.17 -0.90
C THR A 476 -0.92 -2.83 -1.76
N PHE A 477 0.17 -2.12 -2.01
CA PHE A 477 1.32 -2.60 -2.76
C PHE A 477 2.54 -2.75 -1.85
N SER A 478 3.31 -3.80 -2.12
CA SER A 478 4.55 -4.16 -1.42
C SER A 478 5.75 -4.10 -2.38
N SER A 479 6.91 -3.82 -1.82
CA SER A 479 8.18 -3.63 -2.52
C SER A 479 9.25 -4.52 -1.89
N VAL A 480 10.05 -5.20 -2.71
CA VAL A 480 11.06 -6.17 -2.23
C VAL A 480 12.47 -5.73 -2.62
N GLY A 481 13.44 -5.97 -1.73
CA GLY A 481 14.83 -5.66 -2.00
C GLY A 481 15.45 -6.61 -3.03
N ASP A 482 16.52 -6.20 -3.69
CA ASP A 482 17.30 -7.10 -4.54
C ASP A 482 18.22 -8.07 -3.75
N ARG A 483 18.57 -9.21 -4.36
CA ARG A 483 19.52 -10.22 -3.84
C ARG A 483 21.01 -9.81 -3.98
N GLY A 484 21.30 -8.51 -4.02
CA GLY A 484 22.65 -7.94 -4.14
C GLY A 484 23.35 -8.19 -5.49
N VAL A 485 22.59 -8.47 -6.55
CA VAL A 485 23.08 -8.76 -7.91
C VAL A 485 22.76 -7.66 -8.92
N ASP A 486 21.70 -6.88 -8.71
CA ASP A 486 21.30 -5.76 -9.57
C ASP A 486 21.90 -4.43 -9.06
N SER A 487 22.07 -3.51 -10.02
CA SER A 487 22.23 -2.07 -9.82
C SER A 487 21.01 -1.41 -9.17
N ASP A 488 19.82 -1.95 -9.40
CA ASP A 488 18.56 -1.53 -8.79
C ASP A 488 18.47 -2.09 -7.34
N PRO A 489 18.30 -1.27 -6.30
CA PRO A 489 18.29 -1.76 -4.92
C PRO A 489 16.96 -2.38 -4.50
N THR A 490 15.84 -1.94 -5.06
CA THR A 490 14.50 -2.27 -4.56
C THR A 490 13.51 -2.27 -5.71
N TYR A 491 12.74 -3.34 -5.82
CA TYR A 491 11.71 -3.54 -6.83
C TYR A 491 10.37 -3.07 -6.26
N THR A 492 9.91 -1.91 -6.74
CA THR A 492 8.87 -1.10 -6.11
C THR A 492 7.47 -1.46 -6.63
N ASN A 493 6.52 -1.62 -5.72
CA ASN A 493 5.10 -1.86 -5.98
C ASN A 493 4.79 -3.06 -6.91
N ILE A 494 5.45 -4.20 -6.64
CA ILE A 494 5.35 -5.41 -7.47
C ILE A 494 4.44 -6.50 -6.89
N ILE A 495 4.22 -6.53 -5.57
CA ILE A 495 3.29 -7.49 -4.94
C ILE A 495 2.07 -6.72 -4.47
N SER A 496 0.87 -7.23 -4.74
CA SER A 496 -0.39 -6.71 -4.19
C SER A 496 -1.27 -7.85 -3.70
N ILE A 497 -2.22 -7.56 -2.79
CA ILE A 497 -3.13 -8.57 -2.22
C ILE A 497 -4.56 -8.19 -2.59
N MET A 498 -5.29 -9.12 -3.20
CA MET A 498 -6.68 -8.94 -3.62
C MET A 498 -7.62 -8.76 -2.42
N ARG A 499 -8.67 -7.94 -2.55
CA ARG A 499 -9.66 -7.77 -1.48
C ARG A 499 -10.32 -9.11 -1.11
N GLY A 500 -10.45 -9.38 0.18
CA GLY A 500 -11.04 -10.63 0.70
C GLY A 500 -10.05 -11.81 0.78
N THR A 501 -8.89 -11.71 0.13
CA THR A 501 -7.72 -12.51 0.53
C THR A 501 -7.23 -12.01 1.89
N ILE A 502 -6.84 -12.95 2.75
CA ILE A 502 -6.17 -12.69 4.02
C ILE A 502 -4.82 -13.41 3.93
N ILE A 503 -3.77 -12.78 4.46
CA ILE A 503 -2.47 -13.40 4.69
C ILE A 503 -2.15 -13.19 6.16
N GLU A 504 -1.85 -14.27 6.89
CA GLU A 504 -1.57 -14.24 8.32
C GLU A 504 -0.09 -14.00 8.62
N ASN A 505 0.83 -14.51 7.80
CA ASN A 505 2.26 -14.53 8.15
C ASN A 505 3.13 -13.74 7.16
N ALA A 506 4.16 -13.08 7.69
CA ALA A 506 5.22 -12.41 6.94
C ALA A 506 6.61 -12.82 7.43
N ILE A 507 7.51 -13.14 6.50
CA ILE A 507 8.93 -13.38 6.78
C ILE A 507 9.76 -12.44 5.89
N GLY A 508 10.54 -11.55 6.49
CA GLY A 508 11.52 -10.70 5.81
C GLY A 508 12.85 -11.42 5.53
N GLY A 509 13.91 -10.68 5.21
CA GLY A 509 15.17 -11.18 4.67
C GLY A 509 16.39 -10.93 5.57
N THR A 510 17.45 -10.38 4.98
CA THR A 510 18.61 -9.84 5.72
C THR A 510 18.81 -8.33 5.47
N GLY A 511 17.70 -7.61 5.30
CA GLY A 511 17.62 -6.15 5.16
C GLY A 511 17.14 -5.49 6.45
N ASN A 512 16.92 -4.18 6.42
CA ASN A 512 16.14 -3.49 7.46
C ASN A 512 14.68 -3.42 6.97
N ASP A 513 13.90 -4.44 7.30
CA ASP A 513 12.62 -4.72 6.65
C ASP A 513 11.44 -4.10 7.41
N THR A 514 10.52 -3.48 6.68
CA THR A 514 9.25 -2.99 7.22
C THR A 514 8.15 -4.00 6.89
N LEU A 515 7.66 -4.71 7.90
CA LEU A 515 6.60 -5.70 7.78
C LEU A 515 5.34 -5.15 8.47
N THR A 516 4.26 -4.96 7.69
CA THR A 516 2.96 -4.49 8.19
C THR A 516 1.92 -5.60 8.04
N GLY A 517 1.25 -5.97 9.13
CA GLY A 517 0.13 -6.91 9.14
C GLY A 517 -1.18 -6.28 8.66
N ASN A 518 -2.33 -6.83 9.08
CA ASN A 518 -3.67 -6.40 8.65
C ASN A 518 -4.67 -6.31 9.83
N ASP A 519 -5.90 -6.82 9.63
CA ASP A 519 -6.99 -6.82 10.62
C ASP A 519 -7.20 -8.22 11.25
N SER A 520 -6.26 -9.14 11.03
CA SER A 520 -6.26 -10.53 11.52
C SER A 520 -4.99 -10.79 12.31
N ASN A 521 -5.04 -11.68 13.30
CA ASN A 521 -3.88 -12.05 14.11
C ASN A 521 -2.68 -12.49 13.26
N ASN A 522 -1.64 -11.66 13.18
CA ASN A 522 -0.49 -11.92 12.31
C ASN A 522 0.70 -12.59 13.04
N ILE A 523 1.55 -13.27 12.27
CA ILE A 523 2.90 -13.67 12.72
C ILE A 523 3.93 -12.98 11.83
N LEU A 524 4.71 -12.08 12.42
CA LEU A 524 5.71 -11.27 11.74
C LEU A 524 7.12 -11.68 12.20
N ARG A 525 7.96 -12.07 11.25
CA ARG A 525 9.38 -12.38 11.46
C ARG A 525 10.22 -11.46 10.58
N GLY A 526 10.97 -10.55 11.20
CA GLY A 526 11.84 -9.60 10.50
C GLY A 526 12.93 -10.29 9.69
N GLY A 527 13.92 -10.88 10.38
CA GLY A 527 15.03 -11.59 9.76
C GLY A 527 16.36 -11.11 10.36
N GLU A 528 17.45 -11.09 9.57
CA GLU A 528 18.69 -10.43 10.01
C GLU A 528 18.63 -8.92 9.70
N GLY A 529 18.24 -8.09 10.65
CA GLY A 529 18.03 -6.67 10.38
C GLY A 529 18.07 -5.73 11.58
N ALA A 530 17.43 -4.59 11.37
CA ALA A 530 16.97 -3.66 12.40
C ALA A 530 15.54 -3.27 12.00
N ASP A 531 14.63 -4.21 12.21
CA ASP A 531 13.39 -4.29 11.44
C ASP A 531 12.28 -3.43 12.03
N THR A 532 11.21 -3.22 11.27
CA THR A 532 10.01 -2.51 11.74
C THR A 532 8.81 -3.42 11.59
N LEU A 533 8.41 -4.04 12.70
CA LEU A 533 7.29 -4.98 12.78
C LEU A 533 6.05 -4.24 13.28
N ILE A 534 5.06 -4.10 12.41
CA ILE A 534 3.80 -3.41 12.67
C ILE A 534 2.68 -4.44 12.57
N GLY A 535 2.10 -4.89 13.68
CA GLY A 535 1.00 -5.88 13.67
C GLY A 535 -0.24 -5.32 12.95
N GLY A 536 -1.00 -4.48 13.64
CA GLY A 536 -2.13 -3.76 13.03
C GLY A 536 -3.33 -3.71 13.95
N ASN A 537 -4.38 -4.47 13.61
CA ASN A 537 -5.46 -4.82 14.52
C ASN A 537 -5.54 -6.36 14.63
N GLY A 538 -5.30 -6.92 15.80
CA GLY A 538 -5.41 -8.36 15.97
C GLY A 538 -4.99 -8.84 17.35
N THR A 539 -4.05 -9.76 17.38
CA THR A 539 -3.25 -10.15 18.54
C THR A 539 -1.97 -10.70 17.95
N ASP A 540 -1.06 -9.78 17.68
CA ASP A 540 -0.05 -9.95 16.65
C ASP A 540 1.27 -10.39 17.28
N THR A 541 1.93 -11.36 16.63
CA THR A 541 3.10 -12.06 17.18
C THR A 541 4.38 -11.63 16.46
N ALA A 542 5.32 -11.03 17.19
CA ALA A 542 6.71 -10.99 16.76
C ALA A 542 7.38 -12.34 17.05
N ASP A 543 7.95 -12.97 16.02
CA ASP A 543 8.44 -14.35 16.10
C ASP A 543 9.96 -14.45 15.88
N TYR A 544 10.70 -14.68 16.96
CA TYR A 544 12.16 -14.80 16.97
C TYR A 544 12.64 -16.27 17.09
N SER A 545 11.77 -17.25 16.81
CA SER A 545 12.01 -18.67 17.07
C SER A 545 13.12 -19.33 16.24
N ASP A 546 13.64 -18.67 15.20
CA ASP A 546 14.82 -19.09 14.43
C ASP A 546 16.11 -18.29 14.75
N ALA A 547 16.07 -17.41 15.75
CA ALA A 547 17.26 -16.73 16.26
C ALA A 547 18.35 -17.72 16.68
N THR A 548 19.60 -17.38 16.36
CA THR A 548 20.79 -18.23 16.58
C THR A 548 21.51 -17.96 17.91
N GLY A 549 20.82 -17.26 18.81
CA GLY A 549 21.27 -16.81 20.12
C GLY A 549 20.20 -15.92 20.75
N SER A 550 20.37 -15.58 22.02
CA SER A 550 19.32 -14.91 22.80
C SER A 550 18.94 -13.51 22.31
N VAL A 551 17.67 -13.19 22.48
CA VAL A 551 17.01 -11.91 22.20
C VAL A 551 16.48 -11.26 23.48
N VAL A 552 16.35 -9.94 23.45
CA VAL A 552 15.76 -9.14 24.53
C VAL A 552 14.69 -8.22 23.96
N ILE A 553 13.44 -8.62 24.10
CA ILE A 553 12.27 -7.97 23.49
C ILE A 553 11.50 -7.18 24.55
N ARG A 554 11.05 -5.97 24.20
CA ARG A 554 10.32 -5.06 25.10
C ARG A 554 9.12 -4.45 24.39
N LEU A 555 7.91 -4.85 24.78
CA LEU A 555 6.68 -4.32 24.19
C LEU A 555 6.34 -2.92 24.73
N TRP A 556 6.60 -2.63 26.02
CA TRP A 556 6.33 -1.32 26.64
C TRP A 556 6.99 -0.11 25.95
N ASN A 557 8.07 -0.32 25.20
CA ASN A 557 8.71 0.72 24.37
C ASN A 557 8.91 0.31 22.90
N GLY A 558 8.41 -0.86 22.49
CA GLY A 558 8.53 -1.39 21.14
C GLY A 558 9.96 -1.61 20.65
N THR A 559 10.84 -2.27 21.43
CA THR A 559 12.25 -2.48 21.02
C THR A 559 12.75 -3.92 21.14
N GLY A 560 13.47 -4.37 20.10
CA GLY A 560 14.29 -5.59 20.11
C GLY A 560 15.78 -5.29 20.33
N GLN A 561 16.51 -6.24 20.92
CA GLN A 561 17.96 -6.23 21.07
C GLN A 561 18.52 -7.67 21.03
N GLY A 562 19.75 -7.86 20.54
CA GLY A 562 20.42 -9.17 20.51
C GLY A 562 20.01 -10.07 19.33
N ASN A 563 20.97 -10.90 18.90
CA ASN A 563 20.88 -11.78 17.72
C ASN A 563 20.20 -11.10 16.50
N ILE A 564 19.16 -11.72 15.93
CA ILE A 564 18.37 -11.17 14.82
C ILE A 564 17.58 -9.92 15.19
N ALA A 565 17.12 -9.79 16.44
CA ALA A 565 16.29 -8.67 16.91
C ALA A 565 17.08 -7.35 17.10
N GLN A 566 18.25 -7.19 16.49
CA GLN A 566 19.27 -6.22 16.91
C GLN A 566 19.06 -4.80 16.34
N GLY A 567 17.95 -4.20 16.72
CA GLY A 567 17.60 -2.81 16.38
C GLY A 567 16.11 -2.62 16.15
N ASP A 568 15.34 -3.71 16.22
CA ASP A 568 13.94 -3.77 15.85
C ASP A 568 13.08 -2.76 16.59
N THR A 569 12.11 -2.23 15.84
CA THR A 569 10.99 -1.41 16.31
C THR A 569 9.70 -2.23 16.19
N LEU A 570 9.02 -2.44 17.30
CA LEU A 570 7.77 -3.22 17.38
C LEU A 570 6.59 -2.28 17.64
N VAL A 571 5.53 -2.37 16.85
CA VAL A 571 4.36 -1.46 16.90
C VAL A 571 3.07 -2.29 16.80
N SER A 572 2.15 -2.13 17.77
CA SER A 572 0.95 -2.97 17.88
C SER A 572 1.30 -4.47 17.79
N ILE A 573 2.07 -4.94 18.77
CA ILE A 573 2.45 -6.35 18.93
C ILE A 573 2.08 -6.73 20.37
N GLU A 574 1.20 -7.71 20.53
CA GLU A 574 0.70 -8.20 21.81
C GLU A 574 1.29 -9.58 22.18
N ALA A 575 2.01 -10.23 21.25
CA ALA A 575 2.60 -11.53 21.48
C ALA A 575 4.07 -11.60 21.02
N VAL A 576 4.87 -12.39 21.73
CA VAL A 576 6.28 -12.65 21.39
C VAL A 576 6.57 -14.14 21.53
N ASN A 577 7.14 -14.72 20.48
CA ASN A 577 7.90 -15.96 20.61
C ASN A 577 9.39 -15.60 20.72
N GLY A 578 10.03 -16.09 21.77
CA GLY A 578 11.48 -16.10 21.93
C GLY A 578 12.17 -17.09 20.99
N SER A 579 13.44 -17.28 21.26
CA SER A 579 14.41 -18.08 20.51
C SER A 579 14.43 -19.55 20.99
N ASN A 580 15.62 -20.15 21.00
CA ASN A 580 15.91 -21.43 21.66
C ASN A 580 17.15 -21.27 22.57
N PHE A 581 17.30 -20.10 23.21
CA PHE A 581 18.39 -19.68 24.09
C PHE A 581 17.88 -18.74 25.19
N ASP A 582 18.61 -18.67 26.31
CA ASP A 582 18.35 -17.82 27.50
C ASP A 582 17.92 -16.37 27.18
N ASP A 583 16.61 -16.14 27.08
CA ASP A 583 16.00 -14.89 26.59
C ASP A 583 15.57 -13.93 27.70
N THR A 584 15.15 -12.71 27.32
CA THR A 584 14.46 -11.79 28.22
C THR A 584 13.30 -11.09 27.51
N LEU A 585 12.09 -11.51 27.83
CA LEU A 585 10.84 -11.04 27.22
C LEU A 585 10.11 -10.14 28.21
N ILE A 586 9.86 -8.89 27.83
CA ILE A 586 9.20 -7.88 28.67
C ILE A 586 7.96 -7.35 27.95
N GLY A 587 6.81 -7.46 28.59
CA GLY A 587 5.50 -6.98 28.13
C GLY A 587 5.35 -5.46 28.18
N SER A 588 4.10 -5.02 28.31
CA SER A 588 3.65 -3.65 28.13
C SER A 588 2.80 -3.16 29.32
N SER A 589 1.67 -2.50 29.05
CA SER A 589 0.61 -2.22 30.02
C SER A 589 -0.76 -2.73 29.54
N ASN A 590 -0.74 -3.66 28.58
CA ASN A 590 -1.91 -4.28 27.94
C ASN A 590 -2.04 -5.74 28.43
N SER A 591 -2.75 -6.60 27.70
CA SER A 591 -2.68 -8.05 27.92
C SER A 591 -1.74 -8.66 26.88
N ASP A 592 -0.56 -9.09 27.32
CA ASP A 592 0.47 -9.62 26.43
C ASP A 592 0.61 -11.16 26.52
N THR A 593 1.19 -11.79 25.50
CA THR A 593 1.50 -13.22 25.49
C THR A 593 2.97 -13.47 25.21
N LEU A 594 3.73 -13.90 26.22
CA LEU A 594 5.18 -14.10 26.15
C LEU A 594 5.51 -15.60 26.19
N ARG A 595 6.31 -16.08 25.24
CA ARG A 595 6.74 -17.49 25.14
C ARG A 595 8.26 -17.57 25.02
N GLY A 596 8.97 -18.07 26.02
CA GLY A 596 10.44 -18.26 25.94
C GLY A 596 10.81 -19.32 24.91
N SER A 597 10.17 -20.48 25.03
CA SER A 597 10.25 -21.70 24.20
C SER A 597 11.30 -22.70 24.66
N ALA A 598 12.56 -22.31 24.74
CA ALA A 598 13.64 -23.15 25.27
C ALA A 598 14.86 -22.28 25.59
N GLY A 599 15.41 -22.41 26.78
CA GLY A 599 16.42 -21.49 27.30
C GLY A 599 16.36 -21.50 28.82
N ASN A 600 16.85 -20.46 29.48
CA ASN A 600 16.57 -20.20 30.89
C ASN A 600 16.02 -18.77 30.93
N ASP A 601 14.73 -18.66 30.64
CA ASP A 601 14.14 -17.46 30.04
C ASP A 601 13.53 -16.54 31.10
N ILE A 602 13.69 -15.23 30.91
CA ILE A 602 13.23 -14.23 31.88
C ILE A 602 11.97 -13.54 31.33
N LEU A 603 10.80 -13.85 31.89
CA LEU A 603 9.50 -13.36 31.45
C LEU A 603 8.91 -12.34 32.43
N LEU A 604 8.66 -11.12 31.96
CA LEU A 604 8.04 -10.03 32.70
C LEU A 604 6.75 -9.58 32.00
N GLY A 605 5.56 -9.93 32.50
CA GLY A 605 4.31 -9.37 31.98
C GLY A 605 4.18 -7.86 32.22
N LEU A 606 4.64 -7.41 33.40
CA LEU A 606 4.48 -6.07 33.98
C LEU A 606 3.07 -5.82 34.53
N THR A 607 2.18 -5.14 33.79
CA THR A 607 0.84 -4.81 34.29
C THR A 607 -0.21 -5.09 33.23
N GLY A 608 -0.91 -6.21 33.37
CA GLY A 608 -1.82 -6.65 32.33
C GLY A 608 -2.89 -7.62 32.77
N ASN A 609 -3.15 -8.60 31.92
CA ASN A 609 -3.69 -9.90 32.30
C ASN A 609 -3.00 -10.87 31.34
N ASP A 610 -1.79 -11.27 31.70
CA ASP A 610 -0.79 -11.73 30.74
C ASP A 610 -0.72 -13.25 30.67
N VAL A 611 -0.31 -13.77 29.52
CA VAL A 611 -0.21 -15.22 29.27
C VAL A 611 1.26 -15.58 29.07
N LEU A 612 1.84 -16.24 30.07
CA LEU A 612 3.26 -16.54 30.12
C LEU A 612 3.50 -18.03 29.90
N SER A 613 4.49 -18.36 29.07
CA SER A 613 4.94 -19.72 28.78
C SER A 613 6.46 -19.73 28.82
N GLY A 614 7.06 -20.42 29.79
CA GLY A 614 8.52 -20.54 29.87
C GLY A 614 9.02 -21.40 28.72
N GLY A 615 8.67 -22.69 28.77
CA GLY A 615 8.85 -23.65 27.69
C GLY A 615 9.68 -24.83 28.14
N SER A 616 11.01 -24.75 28.03
CA SER A 616 11.88 -25.81 28.53
C SER A 616 13.25 -25.30 29.00
N GLY A 617 13.35 -25.08 30.31
CA GLY A 617 14.60 -24.94 31.04
C GLY A 617 14.39 -24.67 32.52
N ALA A 618 14.88 -23.53 33.01
CA ALA A 618 14.70 -23.06 34.37
C ALA A 618 14.33 -21.58 34.30
N ASP A 619 13.03 -21.32 34.16
CA ASP A 619 12.51 -20.04 33.67
C ASP A 619 12.04 -19.13 34.82
N LEU A 620 12.29 -17.83 34.69
CA LEU A 620 12.01 -16.83 35.72
C LEU A 620 10.78 -15.99 35.34
N PHE A 621 9.64 -16.33 35.95
CA PHE A 621 8.38 -15.61 35.77
C PHE A 621 8.24 -14.48 36.80
N ARG A 622 8.29 -13.22 36.38
CA ARG A 622 8.05 -12.09 37.27
C ARG A 622 6.59 -11.64 37.24
N TYR A 623 6.00 -11.54 38.42
CA TYR A 623 4.64 -11.05 38.62
C TYR A 623 4.64 -9.71 39.36
N ASP A 624 4.20 -8.63 38.68
CA ASP A 624 4.14 -7.27 39.21
C ASP A 624 2.69 -6.85 39.57
N ALA A 625 1.73 -6.94 38.63
CA ALA A 625 0.28 -6.76 38.88
C ALA A 625 -0.58 -7.27 37.70
N GLY A 626 -1.90 -7.43 37.91
CA GLY A 626 -2.82 -7.91 36.85
C GLY A 626 -3.39 -9.31 37.13
N HIS A 627 -4.23 -9.85 36.23
CA HIS A 627 -4.66 -11.25 36.29
C HIS A 627 -3.87 -12.12 35.30
N ASP A 628 -2.67 -12.50 35.71
CA ASP A 628 -1.73 -13.22 34.85
C ASP A 628 -1.88 -14.73 34.96
N ARG A 629 -1.40 -15.45 33.94
CA ARG A 629 -1.50 -16.89 33.83
C ARG A 629 -0.22 -17.51 33.24
N ILE A 630 0.48 -18.28 34.06
CA ILE A 630 1.57 -19.16 33.63
C ILE A 630 0.98 -20.49 33.15
N LEU A 631 1.39 -20.96 31.96
CA LEU A 631 0.80 -22.12 31.29
C LEU A 631 1.49 -23.46 31.59
N ASP A 632 2.78 -23.43 31.93
CA ASP A 632 3.70 -24.57 31.78
C ASP A 632 4.76 -24.73 32.89
N PHE A 633 4.61 -24.02 34.02
CA PHE A 633 5.56 -24.00 35.14
C PHE A 633 6.01 -25.40 35.64
N GLU A 634 7.33 -25.67 35.60
CA GLU A 634 7.95 -26.92 36.04
C GLU A 634 8.92 -26.72 37.26
N SER A 635 8.42 -26.88 38.49
CA SER A 635 9.27 -26.87 39.71
C SER A 635 10.41 -27.91 39.67
N ASP A 636 10.19 -29.06 39.00
CA ASP A 636 11.20 -30.12 38.83
C ASP A 636 12.30 -29.77 37.79
N SER A 637 12.10 -28.76 36.93
CA SER A 637 13.10 -28.30 35.94
C SER A 637 14.01 -27.21 36.54
N GLY A 638 13.42 -26.32 37.33
CA GLY A 638 14.10 -25.22 38.03
C GLY A 638 13.42 -23.85 37.91
N ASP A 639 12.15 -23.80 37.49
CA ASP A 639 11.43 -22.54 37.32
C ASP A 639 11.24 -21.77 38.64
N GLU A 640 11.41 -20.44 38.59
CA GLU A 640 11.29 -19.52 39.72
C GLU A 640 10.22 -18.46 39.45
N ILE A 641 9.47 -18.05 40.48
CA ILE A 641 8.48 -16.97 40.41
C ILE A 641 8.96 -15.76 41.23
N ASP A 642 9.27 -14.66 40.56
CA ASP A 642 9.67 -13.40 41.19
C ASP A 642 8.47 -12.62 41.70
N LEU A 643 8.23 -12.73 43.01
CA LEU A 643 7.21 -12.00 43.76
C LEU A 643 7.79 -10.77 44.49
N ARG A 644 9.03 -10.33 44.22
CA ARG A 644 9.65 -9.19 44.92
C ARG A 644 8.90 -7.86 44.73
N ALA A 645 8.09 -7.76 43.68
CA ALA A 645 7.17 -6.64 43.44
C ALA A 645 5.99 -6.61 44.41
N ILE A 646 5.51 -7.78 44.84
CA ILE A 646 4.34 -7.95 45.69
C ILE A 646 4.75 -7.72 47.15
N GLY A 647 4.97 -6.46 47.51
CA GLY A 647 5.45 -6.03 48.83
C GLY A 647 4.53 -6.37 50.02
N SER A 648 3.41 -7.06 49.81
CA SER A 648 2.57 -7.69 50.83
C SER A 648 2.92 -9.15 51.14
N VAL A 649 3.85 -9.77 50.39
CA VAL A 649 4.25 -11.19 50.54
C VAL A 649 5.76 -11.29 50.65
N SER A 650 6.24 -11.84 51.78
CA SER A 650 7.67 -12.01 52.08
C SER A 650 8.07 -13.44 52.43
N SER A 651 7.13 -14.40 52.37
CA SER A 651 7.35 -15.80 52.71
C SER A 651 6.26 -16.74 52.20
N MET A 652 6.55 -18.05 52.14
CA MET A 652 5.58 -19.11 51.80
C MET A 652 4.35 -19.14 52.72
N ASP A 653 4.53 -18.89 54.03
CA ASP A 653 3.43 -18.83 55.00
C ASP A 653 2.44 -17.68 54.69
N GLU A 654 2.94 -16.56 54.15
CA GLU A 654 2.11 -15.43 53.72
C GLU A 654 1.47 -15.69 52.35
N LEU A 655 2.23 -16.24 51.39
CA LEU A 655 1.75 -16.63 50.07
C LEU A 655 0.59 -17.64 50.16
N GLN A 656 0.65 -18.59 51.10
CA GLN A 656 -0.43 -19.55 51.34
C GLN A 656 -1.76 -18.87 51.76
N THR A 657 -1.73 -17.65 52.28
CA THR A 657 -2.97 -16.91 52.63
C THR A 657 -3.70 -16.32 51.42
N HIS A 658 -3.00 -16.18 50.29
CA HIS A 658 -3.55 -15.75 49.00
C HIS A 658 -3.98 -16.93 48.11
N TYR A 659 -3.47 -18.13 48.38
CA TYR A 659 -3.70 -19.31 47.57
C TYR A 659 -5.14 -19.87 47.66
N HIS A 660 -5.69 -20.23 46.51
CA HIS A 660 -6.75 -21.22 46.37
C HIS A 660 -6.54 -22.08 45.11
N GLN A 661 -7.22 -23.23 45.05
CA GLN A 661 -7.28 -24.06 43.85
C GLN A 661 -8.57 -23.74 43.08
N ASP A 662 -8.47 -23.55 41.77
CA ASP A 662 -9.62 -23.65 40.86
C ASP A 662 -9.39 -24.73 39.80
N GLY A 663 -10.29 -25.72 39.72
CA GLY A 663 -10.13 -26.87 38.84
C GLY A 663 -8.84 -27.66 39.09
N GLN A 664 -7.90 -27.60 38.13
CA GLN A 664 -6.55 -28.16 38.23
C GLN A 664 -5.48 -27.09 38.45
N ASN A 665 -5.86 -25.81 38.54
CA ASN A 665 -4.95 -24.67 38.53
C ASN A 665 -4.78 -24.11 39.94
N SER A 666 -3.58 -23.61 40.23
CA SER A 666 -3.27 -22.85 41.43
C SER A 666 -3.54 -21.37 41.18
N VAL A 667 -4.19 -20.67 42.11
CA VAL A 667 -4.54 -19.25 41.96
C VAL A 667 -4.20 -18.48 43.24
N PHE A 668 -3.34 -17.49 43.12
CA PHE A 668 -2.92 -16.61 44.22
C PHE A 668 -3.66 -15.27 44.05
N ASP A 669 -4.69 -15.02 44.86
CA ASP A 669 -5.49 -13.78 44.82
C ASP A 669 -4.87 -12.74 45.76
N PHE A 670 -4.17 -11.75 45.18
CA PHE A 670 -3.55 -10.64 45.90
C PHE A 670 -4.54 -9.47 46.13
N GLY A 671 -5.77 -9.59 45.63
CA GLY A 671 -6.86 -8.65 45.81
C GLY A 671 -6.87 -7.48 44.81
N ASN A 672 -7.96 -6.72 44.82
CA ASN A 672 -8.22 -5.58 43.92
C ASN A 672 -8.26 -5.90 42.41
N GLY A 673 -8.18 -7.18 42.02
CA GLY A 673 -8.07 -7.62 40.63
C GLY A 673 -6.71 -8.24 40.29
N ASN A 674 -5.73 -8.13 41.19
CA ASN A 674 -4.42 -8.77 41.04
C ASN A 674 -4.52 -10.24 41.44
N ALA A 675 -4.30 -11.16 40.50
CA ALA A 675 -4.15 -12.58 40.78
C ALA A 675 -3.12 -13.24 39.84
N LEU A 676 -2.34 -14.19 40.36
CA LEU A 676 -1.50 -15.06 39.53
C LEU A 676 -2.15 -16.44 39.44
N SER A 677 -2.42 -16.90 38.22
CA SER A 677 -2.90 -18.25 37.90
C SER A 677 -1.74 -19.11 37.38
N ILE A 678 -1.66 -20.37 37.80
CA ILE A 678 -0.69 -21.35 37.30
C ILE A 678 -1.46 -22.60 36.88
N ASP A 679 -1.35 -22.97 35.61
CA ASP A 679 -2.05 -24.11 35.03
C ASP A 679 -1.55 -25.44 35.61
N ASN A 680 -2.47 -26.39 35.80
CA ASN A 680 -2.22 -27.80 36.18
C ASN A 680 -1.47 -28.10 37.50
N MET A 681 -0.95 -27.10 38.21
CA MET A 681 -0.26 -27.23 39.50
C MET A 681 -1.21 -27.21 40.71
N VAL A 682 -0.85 -27.91 41.80
CA VAL A 682 -1.49 -27.79 43.13
C VAL A 682 -0.49 -27.33 44.19
N TRP A 683 -0.96 -26.77 45.33
CA TRP A 683 -0.06 -26.32 46.42
C TRP A 683 1.00 -27.35 46.86
N ALA A 684 0.71 -28.64 46.77
CA ALA A 684 1.62 -29.70 47.20
C ALA A 684 2.78 -29.97 46.24
N ASP A 685 2.76 -29.37 45.05
CA ASP A 685 3.77 -29.53 44.01
C ASP A 685 4.86 -28.43 44.10
N PHE A 686 4.59 -27.33 44.84
CA PHE A 686 5.53 -26.22 45.00
C PHE A 686 6.50 -26.36 46.18
N SER A 687 7.69 -25.76 46.06
CA SER A 687 8.72 -25.66 47.09
C SER A 687 8.97 -24.22 47.58
N GLU A 688 9.98 -24.02 48.46
CA GLU A 688 10.47 -22.68 48.86
C GLU A 688 11.54 -22.15 47.89
N ASP A 689 12.16 -23.03 47.08
CA ASP A 689 13.11 -22.64 46.03
C ASP A 689 12.38 -22.01 44.81
N ASP A 690 11.12 -22.41 44.56
CA ASP A 690 10.24 -21.95 43.46
C ASP A 690 9.87 -20.44 43.51
N PHE A 691 10.13 -19.73 44.61
CA PHE A 691 9.59 -18.38 44.84
C PHE A 691 10.63 -17.39 45.35
N VAL A 692 10.88 -16.33 44.57
CA VAL A 692 11.78 -15.24 44.96
C VAL A 692 11.00 -14.15 45.69
N PHE A 693 11.04 -14.17 47.01
CA PHE A 693 10.40 -13.16 47.86
C PHE A 693 11.23 -11.89 48.05
N SER A 694 10.56 -10.77 48.37
CA SER A 694 11.24 -9.55 48.84
C SER A 694 11.96 -9.83 50.17
N ALA A 695 13.30 -9.78 50.15
CA ALA A 695 14.10 -10.40 51.20
C ALA A 695 13.92 -9.73 52.58
N ALA A 696 13.47 -10.51 53.57
CA ALA A 696 13.36 -10.13 54.98
C ALA A 696 14.73 -10.01 55.70
N GLN A 697 15.70 -9.33 55.07
CA GLN A 697 17.03 -8.99 55.58
C GLN A 697 17.87 -10.19 56.08
N ASN A 698 17.75 -11.37 55.47
CA ASN A 698 18.72 -12.46 55.70
C ASN A 698 18.82 -13.54 54.60
N SER A 699 20.05 -14.06 54.46
CA SER A 699 20.44 -15.40 53.97
C SER A 699 20.09 -15.90 52.55
N THR A 700 21.11 -15.79 51.67
CA THR A 700 21.75 -16.92 50.93
C THR A 700 21.18 -17.52 49.64
N HIS A 701 20.21 -16.92 48.95
CA HIS A 701 20.02 -17.19 47.50
C HIS A 701 20.95 -16.27 46.67
N LEU A 702 21.34 -16.69 45.46
CA LEU A 702 22.58 -16.19 44.83
C LEU A 702 22.44 -14.81 44.16
N GLU A 703 23.35 -13.88 44.51
CA GLU A 703 23.66 -12.71 43.69
C GLU A 703 24.43 -13.12 42.41
N LYS A 704 23.71 -13.63 41.41
CA LYS A 704 24.07 -13.68 39.97
C LYS A 704 22.89 -14.27 39.18
N PRO A 705 22.51 -13.73 38.01
CA PRO A 705 23.39 -13.03 37.06
C PRO A 705 23.17 -11.51 36.83
N ILE A 706 22.55 -10.75 37.74
CA ILE A 706 22.39 -9.28 37.56
C ILE A 706 23.74 -8.51 37.56
N ALA A 707 24.75 -9.01 38.29
CA ALA A 707 26.05 -8.32 38.44
C ALA A 707 26.85 -8.17 37.12
N THR A 708 26.50 -8.90 36.07
CA THR A 708 27.29 -9.00 34.83
C THR A 708 27.24 -7.73 33.95
N MET A 709 26.23 -6.86 34.13
CA MET A 709 26.13 -5.58 33.39
C MET A 709 27.22 -4.57 33.77
N THR A 710 27.76 -4.62 35.00
CA THR A 710 28.68 -3.57 35.50
C THR A 710 30.14 -3.74 35.10
N GLU A 711 30.59 -4.95 34.73
CA GLU A 711 31.98 -5.17 34.27
C GLU A 711 32.16 -4.96 32.75
N SER A 712 31.12 -5.17 31.93
CA SER A 712 31.17 -4.86 30.49
C SER A 712 31.13 -3.36 30.21
N MET A 713 30.28 -2.61 30.92
CA MET A 713 30.16 -1.15 30.78
C MET A 713 31.49 -0.42 31.02
N HIS A 714 32.30 -0.86 32.00
CA HIS A 714 33.60 -0.24 32.29
C HIS A 714 34.64 -0.40 31.16
N ALA A 715 34.46 -1.34 30.22
CA ALA A 715 35.38 -1.53 29.11
C ALA A 715 35.18 -0.48 27.98
N ASN A 716 33.94 -0.07 27.71
CA ASN A 716 33.62 0.82 26.58
C ASN A 716 33.73 2.32 26.90
N VAL A 717 33.75 2.72 28.18
CA VAL A 717 33.75 4.13 28.62
C VAL A 717 35.09 4.87 28.37
N VAL A 718 36.09 4.21 27.78
CA VAL A 718 37.46 4.76 27.61
C VAL A 718 37.83 5.08 26.14
N SER A 719 36.88 5.01 25.19
CA SER A 719 37.16 5.35 23.78
C SER A 719 36.03 6.09 23.03
N ASN A 720 36.24 7.40 22.86
CA ASN A 720 35.67 8.32 21.87
C ASN A 720 34.14 8.58 21.81
N GLU A 721 33.77 9.71 22.42
CA GLU A 721 32.95 10.82 21.89
C GLU A 721 31.54 10.60 21.27
N SER A 722 30.59 11.36 21.83
CA SER A 722 29.53 12.10 21.11
C SER A 722 28.24 11.42 20.65
N SER A 723 27.65 10.52 21.45
CA SER A 723 26.20 10.54 21.72
C SER A 723 25.83 9.66 22.93
N ILE A 724 25.21 10.24 23.97
CA ILE A 724 24.63 9.49 25.09
C ILE A 724 23.19 9.95 25.25
N SER A 725 22.25 9.07 24.92
CA SER A 725 20.81 9.31 25.05
C SER A 725 20.40 9.34 26.53
N TYR A 726 19.42 10.20 26.86
CA TYR A 726 18.91 10.37 28.22
C TYR A 726 18.16 9.15 28.80
N SER A 727 17.88 8.14 27.97
CA SER A 727 17.16 6.91 28.35
C SER A 727 17.83 6.14 29.51
N ILE A 728 19.17 6.13 29.57
CA ILE A 728 19.92 5.32 30.55
C ILE A 728 19.72 5.77 32.02
N LEU A 729 19.17 6.97 32.26
CA LEU A 729 18.80 7.39 33.63
C LEU A 729 17.45 6.82 34.11
N ILE A 730 16.61 6.29 33.21
CA ILE A 730 15.24 5.86 33.53
C ILE A 730 15.24 4.50 34.25
N ASP A 731 16.16 3.59 33.88
CA ASP A 731 16.28 2.24 34.44
C ASP A 731 16.54 2.23 35.96
N ILE A 732 17.19 3.27 36.49
CA ILE A 732 17.49 3.41 37.93
C ILE A 732 16.26 3.89 38.71
N ILE A 733 15.40 4.71 38.10
CA ILE A 733 14.28 5.38 38.78
C ILE A 733 13.10 4.42 39.02
N HIS A 734 12.86 3.48 38.10
CA HIS A 734 11.80 2.47 38.27
C HIS A 734 12.21 1.27 39.15
N SER A 735 13.51 1.11 39.45
CA SER A 735 14.05 -0.06 40.17
C SER A 735 14.43 0.20 41.64
N THR A 736 14.25 1.42 42.15
CA THR A 736 14.68 1.78 43.53
C THR A 736 13.62 2.51 44.36
N ASP A 737 12.72 1.76 45.00
CA ASP A 737 12.10 2.25 46.24
C ASP A 737 13.16 2.27 47.34
N THR A 738 13.53 3.46 47.83
CA THR A 738 14.23 3.57 49.11
C THR A 738 14.01 4.92 49.79
N GLN A 739 13.76 4.86 51.10
CA GLN A 739 13.46 6.00 51.95
C GLN A 739 14.68 6.93 52.11
N TRP A 740 14.49 8.22 51.82
CA TRP A 740 15.49 9.27 52.11
C TRP A 740 15.49 9.65 53.60
N ASP A 741 15.98 8.74 54.44
CA ASP A 741 16.32 9.04 55.83
C ASP A 741 17.71 8.45 56.17
N GLN A 742 18.59 9.28 56.76
CA GLN A 742 20.01 9.00 57.06
C GLN A 742 21.04 8.96 55.91
N VAL A 743 21.24 10.10 55.22
CA VAL A 743 22.57 10.45 54.67
C VAL A 743 23.08 11.72 55.37
N GLY A 744 24.25 11.64 56.01
CA GLY A 744 24.81 12.72 56.82
C GLY A 744 25.71 13.69 56.04
N SER A 745 25.38 14.98 56.08
CA SER A 745 26.27 16.14 55.82
C SER A 745 27.30 16.01 54.69
N LEU A 746 26.89 16.34 53.45
CA LEU A 746 27.80 16.59 52.33
C LEU A 746 28.49 17.97 52.47
N GLU A 747 29.62 18.01 53.15
CA GLU A 747 30.61 19.10 53.01
C GLU A 747 31.87 18.60 52.30
N ASN A 748 32.39 19.41 51.36
CA ASN A 748 33.61 19.20 50.55
C ASN A 748 33.48 18.33 49.28
N LEU A 749 32.98 18.94 48.19
CA LEU A 749 33.53 18.72 46.84
C LEU A 749 33.98 20.09 46.27
N PRO A 750 35.13 20.20 45.58
CA PRO A 750 35.64 21.47 45.06
C PRO A 750 35.07 21.82 43.68
N GLU A 751 34.85 23.11 43.43
CA GLU A 751 34.43 23.65 42.13
C GLU A 751 35.49 23.44 41.03
N CYS A 752 35.05 23.13 39.80
CA CYS A 752 35.83 23.41 38.59
C CYS A 752 34.96 23.53 37.32
N CYS A 753 34.91 24.74 36.75
CA CYS A 753 34.68 25.06 35.33
C CYS A 753 33.37 24.64 34.63
N PHE A 754 32.31 25.43 34.83
CA PHE A 754 31.30 25.68 33.78
C PHE A 754 31.77 26.80 32.81
N PRO A 755 31.53 26.65 31.50
CA PRO A 755 31.25 27.75 30.57
C PRO A 755 29.75 27.79 30.20
N ASN A 756 29.21 28.99 29.96
CA ASN A 756 27.79 29.28 29.69
C ASN A 756 27.75 30.52 28.76
N PRO A 757 26.75 30.76 27.88
CA PRO A 757 25.49 30.02 27.70
C PRO A 757 25.17 29.54 26.27
N PHE A 758 24.10 28.77 26.17
CA PHE A 758 23.46 28.31 24.93
C PHE A 758 22.89 29.47 24.08
N THR A 759 22.70 29.19 22.79
CA THR A 759 21.90 30.01 21.85
C THR A 759 20.75 29.17 21.30
N ASN A 760 19.52 29.69 21.38
CA ASN A 760 18.28 28.94 21.16
C ASN A 760 18.14 28.32 19.75
N SER A 761 17.91 27.00 19.67
CA SER A 761 17.21 26.37 18.54
C SER A 761 16.64 24.95 18.80
N ASP A 762 16.58 24.46 20.05
CA ASP A 762 16.12 23.09 20.35
C ASP A 762 14.72 23.02 20.97
N SER A 763 13.97 21.97 20.61
CA SER A 763 12.63 21.62 21.09
C SER A 763 12.60 20.98 22.49
N SER A 764 13.75 20.83 23.14
CA SER A 764 13.90 20.24 24.49
C SER A 764 13.32 21.08 25.62
N VAL A 765 12.96 22.35 25.37
CA VAL A 765 12.34 23.24 26.35
C VAL A 765 10.86 22.90 26.58
N ASP A 766 10.14 22.52 25.53
CA ASP A 766 8.69 22.23 25.62
C ASP A 766 8.44 20.87 26.29
N GLN A 767 9.28 19.86 25.99
CA GLN A 767 9.22 18.54 26.68
C GLN A 767 9.44 18.64 28.20
N PHE A 768 10.25 19.60 28.66
CA PHE A 768 10.42 19.86 30.09
C PHE A 768 9.20 20.58 30.71
N ALA A 769 8.44 21.35 29.93
CA ALA A 769 7.20 21.96 30.39
C ALA A 769 6.09 20.91 30.54
N ASP A 770 5.88 20.07 29.53
CA ASP A 770 4.87 19.00 29.55
C ASP A 770 5.11 17.99 30.70
N PHE A 771 6.38 17.64 30.97
CA PHE A 771 6.77 16.81 32.11
C PHE A 771 6.42 17.44 33.46
N MET A 772 6.56 18.77 33.59
CA MET A 772 6.25 19.49 34.83
C MET A 772 4.74 19.68 35.04
N ASP A 773 3.96 19.86 33.99
CA ASP A 773 2.49 19.89 34.08
C ASP A 773 1.92 18.50 34.38
N TYR A 774 2.46 17.42 33.80
CA TYR A 774 2.09 16.03 34.13
C TYR A 774 2.30 15.71 35.62
N LEU A 775 3.44 16.12 36.19
CA LEU A 775 3.70 16.01 37.63
C LEU A 775 2.71 16.84 38.47
N CYS A 776 2.25 17.99 37.99
CA CYS A 776 1.33 18.87 38.73
C CYS A 776 -0.12 18.39 38.78
N ASP A 777 -0.62 17.65 37.79
CA ASP A 777 -2.00 17.13 37.81
C ASP A 777 -2.13 15.82 38.64
N SER A 778 -1.00 15.22 39.02
CA SER A 778 -0.95 14.05 39.90
C SER A 778 -1.35 14.41 41.36
N ASN A 779 -2.54 13.98 41.76
CA ASN A 779 -3.22 14.46 42.98
C ASN A 779 -2.72 13.84 44.31
N SER A 780 -1.42 13.64 44.48
CA SER A 780 -0.83 12.86 45.60
C SER A 780 0.11 13.62 46.56
N LEU A 781 0.67 14.78 46.17
CA LEU A 781 1.78 15.43 46.92
C LEU A 781 1.45 16.79 47.57
N HIS A 782 0.27 16.92 48.18
CA HIS A 782 -0.11 18.14 48.92
C HIS A 782 0.28 18.07 50.42
N GLY A 783 1.57 18.16 50.76
CA GLY A 783 1.93 18.06 52.19
C GLY A 783 3.35 18.27 52.73
N LEU A 784 4.40 18.68 51.99
CA LEU A 784 5.73 18.85 52.62
C LEU A 784 6.71 19.83 51.92
N PHE A 785 6.36 21.12 51.83
CA PHE A 785 7.31 22.18 51.40
C PHE A 785 7.19 23.47 52.23
N THR A 786 7.71 23.48 53.47
CA THR A 786 7.94 24.72 54.26
C THR A 786 9.11 24.64 55.27
N GLN A 787 10.32 24.25 54.82
CA GLN A 787 11.57 24.95 55.22
C GLN A 787 12.75 24.60 54.31
#